data_AF-A0A4P6F4L4-F1
#
_entry.id   AF-A0A4P6F4L4-F1
#
_cell.length_a   1.000
_cell.length_b   1.000
_cell.length_c   1.000
_cell.angle_alpha   90.00
_cell.angle_beta   90.00
_cell.angle_gamma   90.00
#
_symmetry.space_group_name_H-M   'P 1'
#
loop_
_entity.id
_entity.type
_entity.pdbx_description
1 polymer ?
#
loop_
_entity_poly.entity_id
_entity_poly.type
_entity_poly.pdbx_seq_one_letter_code
_entity_poly.pdbx_strand_id
1 'polypeptide(L)'
;MVAAALALGLVGSGVVPVAGVGDLAAPAMAADPATGPVKEADPQTHHEYPGAQDPENYFESSRNPGRIWTDKSVFTENVPVPPGEPNATELVLEQDELAVALSALGATRHVTGEKQVPIDVVLVLDNSYSMVQCVDARDATDGYCDDQNNYTKSRAYAMAEAVNVALDIIARDNPDNKVSLVQFGTGSGVLRSLAAPQKIQGTDRYTELTYSGGNLVFRYATGTNGTITVGRSGNQIQSTNIQLGIYTGMNVLAGQTNVTGDNQRLPNVILFTDGEPTYSSTSSSWWTPGTGTQGPSSPGANQYYGNGFLAAMTAAYQKNRVKAVYDANPQDDIDATPKVYTVGLGINALTTNGKNLALATLNPRGNYGDTSNTMTTGFTNAFKSYLAGGSVSVPVDGQLRNNVPDPSAYHTVAHPTDAAAAHDPTDLRYNDAYYSPVTQDDLVDVFRRIAQQIVDAAPNFPVEMQNGEATTSGYVTFTDPLGPFMRVTDMNRLTFCSVSKADPTECTQRTFLSPASKTDVTPTGTLTTYTFSGLYQANDMYPATNVSNVVVTVATSNDLAVGDVVTVSIPASLLPLRDTRITEDVDGNPKSMTVSVSHPVHAYYKVAPKPGVVENLGNPYALNVGGSTAGTTLAQYVRDHTVGGKVRFYSNDYDVDAGGVGVAKSFATFQPAERNDFYRFARDSLLYSDAAGTTTITQTQWNGLGAGTTIYYRVDVYRLTAHTPGSVVKESVVLSTTKQALLTPGLEGGRVLFADAQSRMTAPAGMRNFSGRAMNLDHVKCDALVWVANLPTCGGAVARGVATNPTGTDPMARRTAFDGQAVRVALGNDGYLEYPVPGRLTITKQVSSAGGLNPNPAQRFEFTVSLGGTVPTGAAFPYSVYRQGDTTTPLPGRGGTVSSGGKIALAGGELAEVVGLPNGATYTVTEGGLPPAYSRTSPTESPSGIITVPQSGPALAAFVNTYAPAGTPAVATPTIAKVIPERGWAEGDSFSAKMCPDVGGAAACETVPLGPGSTTAAFGQKEFSAPGTYGYTITEVDGLALGFSYSGAAYRWVVTVTDDGTGTLHASSALTQPKSTARRLSGWVCLVPESRGCGR
;
A
#
# COMPACT_ATOMS: atom_id res chain seq x y z
N MET A 1 43.24 -24.82 -33.66
CA MET A 1 43.57 -24.57 -35.08
C MET A 1 42.74 -23.38 -35.55
N VAL A 2 43.43 -22.29 -35.95
CA VAL A 2 43.10 -21.25 -36.96
C VAL A 2 41.73 -20.52 -36.82
N ALA A 3 41.62 -19.26 -36.36
CA ALA A 3 41.93 -17.95 -37.02
C ALA A 3 41.03 -17.68 -38.27
N ALA A 4 40.53 -16.50 -38.67
CA ALA A 4 40.77 -15.07 -38.40
C ALA A 4 39.53 -14.25 -38.89
N ALA A 5 39.20 -13.10 -38.27
CA ALA A 5 39.36 -11.72 -38.78
C ALA A 5 38.66 -11.32 -40.10
N LEU A 6 37.80 -10.28 -40.02
CA LEU A 6 37.64 -9.27 -41.07
C LEU A 6 37.41 -7.89 -40.42
N ALA A 7 38.02 -6.86 -41.01
CA ALA A 7 38.33 -5.56 -40.42
C ALA A 7 37.90 -4.39 -41.33
N LEU A 8 38.06 -3.17 -40.79
CA LEU A 8 38.02 -1.81 -41.39
C LEU A 8 36.62 -1.22 -41.64
N GLY A 9 36.32 0.04 -41.33
CA GLY A 9 37.11 1.17 -40.83
C GLY A 9 36.53 2.49 -41.37
N LEU A 10 36.39 3.51 -40.52
CA LEU A 10 36.28 4.90 -40.95
C LEU A 10 36.79 5.81 -39.82
N VAL A 11 37.91 6.47 -40.11
CA VAL A 11 38.61 7.44 -39.28
C VAL A 11 38.12 8.84 -39.65
N GLY A 12 37.84 9.68 -38.65
CA GLY A 12 37.53 11.10 -38.80
C GLY A 12 38.06 11.87 -37.60
N SER A 13 39.23 12.48 -37.80
CA SER A 13 40.15 13.12 -36.86
C SER A 13 39.61 14.35 -36.12
N GLY A 14 40.10 14.57 -34.89
CA GLY A 14 39.93 15.84 -34.17
C GLY A 14 40.46 15.82 -32.75
N VAL A 15 41.78 15.65 -32.58
CA VAL A 15 42.47 15.70 -31.28
C VAL A 15 42.71 17.16 -30.86
N VAL A 16 42.31 17.52 -29.64
CA VAL A 16 43.04 18.49 -28.80
C VAL A 16 43.39 17.75 -27.51
N PRO A 17 44.67 17.58 -27.15
CA PRO A 17 45.06 16.89 -25.94
C PRO A 17 45.03 17.88 -24.78
N VAL A 18 44.12 17.70 -23.82
CA VAL A 18 44.30 18.24 -22.48
C VAL A 18 44.99 17.16 -21.67
N ALA A 19 46.31 17.29 -21.54
CA ALA A 19 47.08 16.54 -20.57
C ALA A 19 46.65 16.95 -19.15
N GLY A 20 46.44 15.95 -18.29
CA GLY A 20 46.53 16.13 -16.84
C GLY A 20 45.21 16.03 -16.08
N VAL A 21 44.72 14.81 -15.88
CA VAL A 21 44.22 14.39 -14.56
C VAL A 21 44.76 12.98 -14.35
N GLY A 22 45.65 12.82 -13.37
CA GLY A 22 46.38 11.58 -13.13
C GLY A 22 45.45 10.42 -12.80
N ASP A 23 45.92 9.23 -13.16
CA ASP A 23 45.43 7.95 -12.65
C ASP A 23 45.17 8.05 -11.14
N LEU A 24 43.89 8.11 -10.77
CA LEU A 24 43.47 7.83 -9.40
C LEU A 24 43.50 6.32 -9.25
N ALA A 25 44.41 5.88 -8.39
CA ALA A 25 44.62 4.50 -8.00
C ALA A 25 43.30 3.75 -7.72
N ALA A 26 43.28 2.47 -8.13
CA ALA A 26 42.21 1.52 -7.86
C ALA A 26 41.78 1.55 -6.37
N PRO A 27 40.48 1.40 -6.07
CA PRO A 27 39.98 1.53 -4.71
C PRO A 27 40.43 0.37 -3.82
N ALA A 28 40.45 0.66 -2.52
CA ALA A 28 40.72 -0.24 -1.41
C ALA A 28 39.99 -1.59 -1.55
N MET A 29 40.62 -2.64 -1.00
CA MET A 29 40.14 -4.02 -1.03
C MET A 29 38.61 -4.14 -0.95
N ALA A 30 38.02 -4.69 -2.02
CA ALA A 30 36.71 -5.32 -1.94
C ALA A 30 36.74 -6.38 -0.82
N ALA A 31 35.60 -6.57 -0.15
CA ALA A 31 35.40 -7.70 0.75
C ALA A 31 35.96 -8.98 0.11
N ASP A 32 36.68 -9.79 0.89
CA ASP A 32 37.27 -11.04 0.42
C ASP A 32 36.22 -11.87 -0.36
N PRO A 33 36.40 -12.07 -1.69
CA PRO A 33 35.39 -12.70 -2.54
C PRO A 33 35.29 -14.22 -2.33
N ALA A 34 36.04 -14.82 -1.40
CA ALA A 34 36.08 -16.27 -1.22
C ALA A 34 34.91 -16.86 -0.41
N THR A 35 34.16 -16.06 0.35
CA THR A 35 32.97 -16.51 1.08
C THR A 35 31.83 -15.52 0.83
N GLY A 36 30.81 -15.92 0.05
CA GLY A 36 29.63 -15.07 -0.15
C GLY A 36 28.84 -14.82 1.12
N PRO A 37 27.77 -14.01 1.04
CA PRO A 37 27.04 -13.58 2.22
C PRO A 37 26.48 -14.77 2.99
N VAL A 38 26.45 -14.64 4.30
CA VAL A 38 25.66 -15.56 5.12
C VAL A 38 24.20 -15.19 4.92
N LYS A 39 23.38 -16.21 4.68
CA LYS A 39 21.94 -16.06 4.49
C LYS A 39 21.22 -16.64 5.69
N GLU A 40 20.25 -15.93 6.22
CA GLU A 40 19.36 -16.44 7.24
C GLU A 40 17.94 -15.93 6.98
N ALA A 41 16.94 -16.76 7.26
CA ALA A 41 15.54 -16.42 7.08
C ALA A 41 14.72 -16.99 8.24
N ASP A 42 13.56 -16.38 8.47
CA ASP A 42 12.58 -16.93 9.39
C ASP A 42 12.01 -18.27 8.87
N PRO A 43 11.38 -19.08 9.74
CA PRO A 43 10.78 -20.35 9.33
C PRO A 43 9.83 -20.22 8.14
N GLN A 44 9.93 -21.16 7.20
CA GLN A 44 9.12 -21.17 5.99
C GLN A 44 7.72 -21.73 6.26
N THR A 45 6.68 -20.93 6.01
CA THR A 45 5.28 -21.26 6.33
C THR A 45 4.36 -21.40 5.11
N HIS A 46 4.89 -21.22 3.89
CA HIS A 46 4.11 -21.23 2.64
C HIS A 46 3.35 -22.54 2.35
N HIS A 47 3.82 -23.69 2.86
CA HIS A 47 3.12 -24.98 2.77
C HIS A 47 2.36 -25.36 4.05
N GLU A 48 2.39 -24.51 5.08
CA GLU A 48 1.72 -24.75 6.36
C GLU A 48 0.36 -24.01 6.40
N TYR A 49 -0.53 -24.35 5.47
CA TYR A 49 -1.87 -23.75 5.36
C TYR A 49 -2.96 -24.64 5.98
N PRO A 50 -4.17 -24.10 6.26
CA PRO A 50 -5.25 -24.89 6.83
C PRO A 50 -5.61 -26.09 5.94
N GLY A 51 -5.39 -27.31 6.45
CA GLY A 51 -5.65 -28.57 5.74
C GLY A 51 -4.44 -29.17 5.00
N ALA A 52 -3.23 -28.60 5.12
CA ALA A 52 -2.02 -29.10 4.47
C ALA A 52 -1.44 -30.40 5.08
N GLN A 53 -1.69 -30.66 6.36
CA GLN A 53 -1.23 -31.86 7.07
C GLN A 53 -2.45 -32.67 7.50
N ASP A 54 -2.77 -33.75 6.78
CA ASP A 54 -3.75 -34.75 7.25
C ASP A 54 -3.21 -36.16 7.10
N PRO A 55 -2.79 -36.81 8.20
CA PRO A 55 -2.46 -38.22 8.14
C PRO A 55 -3.68 -39.13 8.34
N GLU A 56 -4.80 -38.69 8.96
CA GLU A 56 -6.02 -39.51 9.18
C GLU A 56 -7.08 -38.89 10.15
N ASN A 57 -6.88 -37.70 10.72
CA ASN A 57 -7.78 -37.16 11.76
C ASN A 57 -7.49 -35.69 12.03
N TYR A 58 -8.37 -34.74 11.63
CA TYR A 58 -8.86 -33.62 12.47
C TYR A 58 -9.98 -32.85 11.72
N PHE A 59 -11.18 -33.45 11.72
CA PHE A 59 -12.49 -32.89 11.35
C PHE A 59 -12.52 -31.94 10.13
N GLU A 60 -12.72 -32.50 8.93
CA GLU A 60 -13.24 -31.75 7.79
C GLU A 60 -14.53 -31.03 8.21
N SER A 61 -14.42 -29.72 8.42
CA SER A 61 -15.47 -28.89 8.96
C SER A 61 -15.68 -27.67 8.09
N SER A 62 -16.95 -27.29 7.91
CA SER A 62 -17.37 -26.08 7.24
C SER A 62 -17.24 -24.83 8.14
N ARG A 63 -16.47 -24.89 9.24
CA ARG A 63 -16.43 -23.84 10.27
C ARG A 63 -15.90 -22.51 9.78
N ASN A 64 -15.17 -22.48 8.67
CA ASN A 64 -14.47 -21.28 8.20
C ASN A 64 -14.75 -20.96 6.71
N PRO A 65 -16.01 -20.91 6.24
CA PRO A 65 -16.29 -20.44 4.88
C PRO A 65 -15.90 -18.97 4.78
N GLY A 66 -15.52 -18.46 3.62
CA GLY A 66 -15.14 -17.06 3.47
C GLY A 66 -13.75 -16.70 4.04
N ARG A 67 -13.09 -17.60 4.78
CA ARG A 67 -11.75 -17.36 5.33
C ARG A 67 -10.71 -17.21 4.22
N ILE A 68 -9.80 -16.26 4.39
CA ILE A 68 -8.68 -16.04 3.46
C ILE A 68 -7.36 -16.21 4.21
N TRP A 69 -6.59 -17.20 3.78
CA TRP A 69 -5.23 -17.43 4.25
C TRP A 69 -4.25 -16.75 3.31
N THR A 70 -3.38 -15.93 3.87
CA THR A 70 -2.26 -15.27 3.20
C THR A 70 -0.98 -15.54 3.98
N ASP A 71 0.12 -15.70 3.26
CA ASP A 71 1.43 -15.98 3.84
C ASP A 71 2.55 -15.30 3.03
N LYS A 72 3.68 -15.10 3.70
CA LYS A 72 4.94 -14.74 3.08
C LYS A 72 6.03 -15.66 3.63
N SER A 73 6.87 -16.20 2.75
CA SER A 73 8.01 -17.03 3.14
C SER A 73 9.27 -16.58 2.40
N VAL A 74 10.42 -16.61 3.08
CA VAL A 74 11.72 -16.25 2.51
C VAL A 74 12.62 -17.48 2.48
N PHE A 75 13.38 -17.63 1.41
CA PHE A 75 14.20 -18.80 1.14
C PHE A 75 15.67 -18.40 0.99
N THR A 76 16.53 -19.10 1.71
CA THR A 76 17.99 -18.97 1.63
C THR A 76 18.62 -19.93 0.61
N GLU A 77 17.86 -20.93 0.18
CA GLU A 77 18.26 -21.99 -0.75
C GLU A 77 17.39 -21.99 -1.99
N ASN A 78 17.81 -22.74 -3.02
CA ASN A 78 17.03 -22.89 -4.24
C ASN A 78 15.62 -23.40 -3.93
N VAL A 79 14.61 -22.84 -4.61
CA VAL A 79 13.22 -23.27 -4.41
C VAL A 79 12.92 -24.41 -5.39
N PRO A 80 12.62 -25.63 -4.90
CA PRO A 80 12.38 -26.78 -5.76
C PRO A 80 11.13 -26.60 -6.63
N VAL A 81 11.08 -27.34 -7.72
CA VAL A 81 9.87 -27.45 -8.53
C VAL A 81 8.89 -28.35 -7.79
N PRO A 82 7.62 -27.94 -7.64
CA PRO A 82 6.67 -28.83 -7.00
C PRO A 82 6.48 -30.11 -7.86
N PRO A 83 6.21 -31.28 -7.23
CA PRO A 83 6.22 -32.57 -7.93
C PRO A 83 5.23 -32.62 -9.11
N GLY A 84 5.58 -33.30 -10.20
CA GLY A 84 4.66 -33.51 -11.33
C GLY A 84 4.64 -32.43 -12.42
N GLU A 85 5.51 -31.42 -12.35
CA GLU A 85 5.65 -30.38 -13.39
C GLU A 85 6.89 -30.63 -14.27
N PRO A 86 6.79 -31.38 -15.39
CA PRO A 86 7.95 -31.74 -16.20
C PRO A 86 8.60 -30.56 -16.94
N ASN A 87 7.88 -29.43 -17.06
CA ASN A 87 8.32 -28.26 -17.83
C ASN A 87 8.84 -27.12 -16.95
N ALA A 88 8.81 -27.25 -15.63
CA ALA A 88 9.31 -26.24 -14.71
C ALA A 88 10.71 -26.61 -14.19
N THR A 89 11.54 -25.60 -13.94
CA THR A 89 12.89 -25.75 -13.39
C THR A 89 12.99 -25.11 -12.02
N GLU A 90 13.95 -25.60 -11.24
CA GLU A 90 14.24 -25.08 -9.90
C GLU A 90 14.49 -23.56 -9.95
N LEU A 91 14.01 -22.81 -8.95
CA LEU A 91 14.38 -21.41 -8.79
C LEU A 91 15.78 -21.36 -8.19
N VAL A 92 16.79 -21.36 -9.06
CA VAL A 92 18.20 -21.29 -8.64
C VAL A 92 18.51 -19.90 -8.10
N LEU A 93 19.03 -19.80 -6.88
CA LEU A 93 19.48 -18.54 -6.28
C LEU A 93 20.97 -18.32 -6.50
N GLU A 94 21.35 -17.09 -6.85
CA GLU A 94 22.75 -16.67 -6.79
C GLU A 94 23.22 -16.53 -5.33
N GLN A 95 24.54 -16.34 -5.16
CA GLN A 95 25.14 -16.33 -3.83
C GLN A 95 24.66 -15.14 -2.98
N ASP A 96 24.27 -14.04 -3.61
CA ASP A 96 23.76 -12.80 -3.04
C ASP A 96 22.24 -12.61 -3.22
N GLU A 97 21.50 -13.69 -3.48
CA GLU A 97 20.04 -13.66 -3.64
C GLU A 97 19.31 -14.39 -2.51
N LEU A 98 18.13 -13.88 -2.17
CA LEU A 98 17.07 -14.60 -1.44
C LEU A 98 15.87 -14.79 -2.37
N ALA A 99 15.08 -15.84 -2.18
CA ALA A 99 13.76 -15.95 -2.81
C ALA A 99 12.67 -15.56 -1.80
N VAL A 100 11.56 -15.04 -2.30
CA VAL A 100 10.35 -14.75 -1.52
C VAL A 100 9.15 -15.37 -2.21
N ALA A 101 8.24 -15.96 -1.43
CA ALA A 101 6.94 -16.44 -1.90
C ALA A 101 5.82 -15.69 -1.20
N LEU A 102 4.91 -15.11 -1.99
CA LEU A 102 3.64 -14.55 -1.52
C LEU A 102 2.52 -15.53 -1.84
N SER A 103 1.79 -15.98 -0.83
CA SER A 103 0.87 -17.12 -0.96
C SER A 103 -0.55 -16.77 -0.53
N ALA A 104 -1.57 -17.20 -1.29
CA ALA A 104 -2.98 -16.96 -0.95
C ALA A 104 -3.88 -18.19 -1.20
N LEU A 105 -4.82 -18.44 -0.28
CA LEU A 105 -5.84 -19.49 -0.37
C LEU A 105 -7.15 -18.99 0.27
N GLY A 106 -8.26 -19.11 -0.44
CA GLY A 106 -9.60 -18.84 0.11
C GLY A 106 -10.34 -20.12 0.51
N ALA A 107 -11.43 -19.95 1.24
CA ALA A 107 -12.39 -21.02 1.54
C ALA A 107 -13.81 -20.57 1.21
N THR A 108 -14.66 -21.50 0.82
CA THR A 108 -16.08 -21.22 0.55
C THR A 108 -16.97 -22.40 0.90
N ARG A 109 -18.28 -22.15 0.97
CA ARG A 109 -19.29 -23.14 1.34
C ARG A 109 -20.56 -22.98 0.50
N HIS A 110 -21.08 -24.12 0.06
CA HIS A 110 -22.39 -24.27 -0.55
C HIS A 110 -23.24 -25.19 0.33
N VAL A 111 -24.49 -24.78 0.59
CA VAL A 111 -25.47 -25.62 1.28
C VAL A 111 -26.68 -25.73 0.36
N THR A 112 -27.04 -26.96 0.03
CA THR A 112 -28.17 -27.32 -0.86
C THR A 112 -29.17 -28.13 -0.04
N GLY A 113 -30.42 -27.68 0.14
CA GLY A 113 -31.43 -28.46 0.88
C GLY A 113 -32.31 -29.29 -0.07
N GLU A 114 -32.76 -30.47 0.34
CA GLU A 114 -33.72 -31.30 -0.42
C GLU A 114 -35.12 -30.68 -0.49
N LYS A 115 -35.46 -29.78 0.44
CA LYS A 115 -36.61 -28.87 0.28
C LYS A 115 -36.11 -27.55 -0.31
N GLN A 116 -35.82 -27.56 -1.61
CA GLN A 116 -35.58 -26.31 -2.32
C GLN A 116 -36.85 -25.47 -2.27
N VAL A 117 -36.73 -24.23 -1.80
CA VAL A 117 -37.76 -23.21 -1.97
C VAL A 117 -37.98 -23.08 -3.48
N PRO A 118 -39.15 -23.48 -4.03
CA PRO A 118 -39.30 -23.53 -5.47
C PRO A 118 -39.11 -22.15 -6.10
N ILE A 119 -38.45 -22.10 -7.24
CA ILE A 119 -38.18 -20.83 -7.92
C ILE A 119 -39.27 -20.52 -8.96
N ASP A 120 -39.55 -19.23 -9.12
CA ASP A 120 -40.41 -18.70 -10.18
C ASP A 120 -39.56 -17.84 -11.11
N VAL A 121 -39.32 -18.34 -12.33
CA VAL A 121 -38.44 -17.69 -13.32
C VAL A 121 -39.27 -17.12 -14.48
N VAL A 122 -39.02 -15.86 -14.85
CA VAL A 122 -39.57 -15.28 -16.08
C VAL A 122 -38.44 -14.99 -17.06
N LEU A 123 -38.50 -15.59 -18.24
CA LEU A 123 -37.62 -15.26 -19.35
C LEU A 123 -38.31 -14.25 -20.27
N VAL A 124 -37.72 -13.06 -20.37
CA VAL A 124 -38.17 -11.96 -21.21
C VAL A 124 -37.27 -11.91 -22.43
N LEU A 125 -37.79 -12.37 -23.56
CA LEU A 125 -37.03 -12.69 -24.76
C LEU A 125 -37.32 -11.69 -25.89
N ASP A 126 -36.27 -11.15 -26.48
CA ASP A 126 -36.38 -10.28 -27.63
C ASP A 126 -36.81 -11.06 -28.89
N ASN A 127 -37.77 -10.48 -29.61
CA ASN A 127 -38.32 -10.95 -30.87
C ASN A 127 -38.40 -9.80 -31.90
N SER A 128 -37.51 -8.82 -31.77
CA SER A 128 -37.27 -7.78 -32.77
C SER A 128 -36.65 -8.37 -34.05
N TYR A 129 -36.68 -7.59 -35.13
CA TYR A 129 -36.21 -8.04 -36.44
C TYR A 129 -34.71 -8.32 -36.47
N SER A 130 -33.90 -7.70 -35.62
CA SER A 130 -32.46 -7.99 -35.53
C SER A 130 -32.18 -9.43 -35.13
N MET A 131 -33.11 -10.12 -34.47
CA MET A 131 -32.97 -11.53 -34.09
C MET A 131 -32.84 -12.49 -35.29
N VAL A 132 -33.21 -12.08 -36.50
CA VAL A 132 -33.00 -12.87 -37.73
C VAL A 132 -31.56 -12.74 -38.30
N GLN A 133 -30.76 -11.81 -37.78
CA GLN A 133 -29.37 -11.64 -38.19
C GLN A 133 -28.50 -12.79 -37.70
N CYS A 134 -27.36 -12.97 -38.36
CA CYS A 134 -26.34 -13.92 -37.90
C CYS A 134 -25.71 -13.44 -36.58
N VAL A 135 -25.25 -14.40 -35.76
CA VAL A 135 -24.41 -14.09 -34.60
C VAL A 135 -23.06 -13.52 -35.08
N ASP A 136 -22.45 -14.15 -36.07
CA ASP A 136 -21.30 -13.62 -36.81
C ASP A 136 -21.76 -13.11 -38.18
N ALA A 137 -21.62 -11.81 -38.43
CA ALA A 137 -22.03 -11.18 -39.69
C ALA A 137 -21.31 -11.76 -40.93
N ARG A 138 -20.21 -12.50 -40.76
CA ARG A 138 -19.48 -13.16 -41.87
C ARG A 138 -20.15 -14.45 -42.34
N ASP A 139 -21.13 -14.98 -41.61
CA ASP A 139 -21.81 -16.23 -41.94
C ASP A 139 -22.78 -16.12 -43.12
N ALA A 140 -23.16 -14.89 -43.51
CA ALA A 140 -23.99 -14.60 -44.68
C ALA A 140 -23.54 -13.29 -45.35
N THR A 141 -23.69 -13.20 -46.68
CA THR A 141 -23.24 -12.03 -47.46
C THR A 141 -24.02 -10.75 -47.18
N ASP A 142 -25.26 -10.86 -46.74
CA ASP A 142 -26.12 -9.75 -46.34
C ASP A 142 -26.23 -9.61 -44.80
N GLY A 143 -25.55 -10.48 -44.05
CA GLY A 143 -25.57 -10.53 -42.58
C GLY A 143 -26.84 -11.15 -41.98
N TYR A 144 -27.76 -11.68 -42.79
CA TYR A 144 -28.99 -12.31 -42.33
C TYR A 144 -28.88 -13.83 -42.40
N CYS A 145 -29.22 -14.48 -41.28
CA CYS A 145 -29.24 -15.93 -41.16
C CYS A 145 -30.70 -16.37 -41.10
N ASP A 146 -31.46 -16.05 -42.15
CA ASP A 146 -32.92 -16.19 -42.18
C ASP A 146 -33.44 -17.17 -43.24
N ASP A 147 -32.61 -18.10 -43.72
CA ASP A 147 -32.97 -19.12 -44.70
C ASP A 147 -32.77 -20.56 -44.21
N GLN A 148 -33.27 -21.53 -44.99
CA GLN A 148 -33.24 -22.96 -44.65
C GLN A 148 -31.82 -23.53 -44.40
N ASN A 149 -30.78 -22.92 -44.99
CA ASN A 149 -29.40 -23.41 -44.95
C ASN A 149 -28.57 -22.73 -43.85
N ASN A 150 -28.94 -21.53 -43.41
CA ASN A 150 -28.14 -20.75 -42.46
C ASN A 150 -28.86 -20.37 -41.14
N TYR A 151 -30.16 -20.66 -40.99
CA TYR A 151 -30.94 -20.24 -39.81
C TYR A 151 -30.36 -20.71 -38.47
N THR A 152 -29.60 -21.82 -38.44
CA THR A 152 -28.94 -22.34 -37.23
C THR A 152 -27.78 -21.47 -36.73
N LYS A 153 -27.42 -20.42 -37.47
CA LYS A 153 -26.40 -19.43 -37.10
C LYS A 153 -27.01 -18.07 -36.74
N SER A 154 -28.34 -17.99 -36.72
CA SER A 154 -29.06 -16.77 -36.34
C SER A 154 -29.00 -16.52 -34.83
N ARG A 155 -29.15 -15.25 -34.43
CA ARG A 155 -29.28 -14.85 -33.03
C ARG A 155 -30.49 -15.50 -32.37
N ALA A 156 -31.59 -15.67 -33.10
CA ALA A 156 -32.78 -16.37 -32.62
C ALA A 156 -32.52 -17.86 -32.36
N TYR A 157 -31.67 -18.52 -33.16
CA TYR A 157 -31.30 -19.91 -32.91
C TYR A 157 -30.46 -20.02 -31.65
N ALA A 158 -29.45 -19.16 -31.50
CA ALA A 158 -28.63 -19.09 -30.30
C ALA A 158 -29.47 -18.85 -29.03
N MET A 159 -30.45 -17.94 -29.10
CA MET A 159 -31.42 -17.72 -28.02
C MET A 159 -32.22 -18.99 -27.71
N ALA A 160 -32.73 -19.69 -28.72
CA ALA A 160 -33.53 -20.91 -28.53
C ALA A 160 -32.72 -22.04 -27.87
N GLU A 161 -31.44 -22.19 -28.23
CA GLU A 161 -30.53 -23.15 -27.60
C GLU A 161 -30.23 -22.76 -26.14
N ALA A 162 -29.92 -21.49 -25.88
CA ALA A 162 -29.61 -20.99 -24.56
C ALA A 162 -30.80 -21.12 -23.59
N VAL A 163 -32.01 -20.77 -24.05
CA VAL A 163 -33.26 -20.95 -23.29
C VAL A 163 -33.52 -22.43 -23.04
N ASN A 164 -33.31 -23.32 -24.03
CA ASN A 164 -33.51 -24.75 -23.85
C ASN A 164 -32.63 -25.32 -22.73
N VAL A 165 -31.35 -24.91 -22.69
CA VAL A 165 -30.40 -25.34 -21.65
C VAL A 165 -30.80 -24.80 -20.26
N ALA A 166 -31.19 -23.52 -20.17
CA ALA A 166 -31.63 -22.96 -18.89
C ALA A 166 -32.89 -23.67 -18.35
N LEU A 167 -33.86 -23.95 -19.22
CA LEU A 167 -35.09 -24.66 -18.83
C LEU A 167 -34.83 -26.10 -18.40
N ASP A 168 -33.90 -26.81 -19.05
CA ASP A 168 -33.53 -28.17 -18.66
C ASP A 168 -32.89 -28.21 -17.26
N ILE A 169 -32.04 -27.24 -16.93
CA ILE A 169 -31.43 -27.12 -15.59
C ILE A 169 -32.50 -26.82 -14.53
N ILE A 170 -33.32 -25.79 -14.77
CA ILE A 170 -34.39 -25.39 -13.85
C ILE A 170 -35.41 -26.51 -13.62
N ALA A 171 -35.73 -27.27 -14.66
CA ALA A 171 -36.69 -28.37 -14.57
C ALA A 171 -36.17 -29.60 -13.82
N ARG A 172 -34.86 -29.88 -13.91
CA ARG A 172 -34.22 -31.01 -13.22
C ARG A 172 -33.99 -30.75 -11.74
N ASP A 173 -33.83 -29.49 -11.38
CA ASP A 173 -33.56 -29.04 -10.02
C ASP A 173 -34.70 -29.37 -9.05
N ASN A 174 -35.88 -28.79 -9.30
CA ASN A 174 -37.07 -29.04 -8.47
C ASN A 174 -38.32 -29.11 -9.36
N PRO A 175 -39.15 -30.17 -9.25
CA PRO A 175 -40.37 -30.33 -10.03
C PRO A 175 -41.42 -29.24 -9.80
N ASP A 176 -41.35 -28.53 -8.67
CA ASP A 176 -42.22 -27.41 -8.33
C ASP A 176 -41.75 -26.07 -8.90
N ASN A 177 -40.56 -26.01 -9.54
CA ASN A 177 -40.07 -24.82 -10.21
C ASN A 177 -41.03 -24.40 -11.33
N LYS A 178 -41.32 -23.10 -11.44
CA LYS A 178 -42.20 -22.57 -12.48
C LYS A 178 -41.45 -21.61 -13.38
N VAL A 179 -41.78 -21.66 -14.66
CA VAL A 179 -41.20 -20.79 -15.66
C VAL A 179 -42.29 -20.16 -16.53
N SER A 180 -42.13 -18.88 -16.85
CA SER A 180 -42.91 -18.17 -17.86
C SER A 180 -41.98 -17.71 -18.99
N LEU A 181 -42.48 -17.81 -20.22
CA LEU A 181 -41.83 -17.28 -21.40
C LEU A 181 -42.61 -16.05 -21.87
N VAL A 182 -41.93 -14.93 -21.99
CA VAL A 182 -42.48 -13.66 -22.48
C VAL A 182 -41.64 -13.22 -23.66
N GLN A 183 -42.29 -12.79 -24.73
CA GLN A 183 -41.62 -12.20 -25.88
C GLN A 183 -41.95 -10.71 -25.98
N PHE A 184 -41.00 -9.94 -26.51
CA PHE A 184 -41.23 -8.54 -26.85
C PHE A 184 -40.60 -8.17 -28.19
N GLY A 185 -41.18 -7.18 -28.84
CA GLY A 185 -40.76 -6.56 -30.08
C GLY A 185 -41.32 -5.13 -30.08
N THR A 186 -42.07 -4.73 -31.11
CA THR A 186 -42.86 -3.48 -31.02
C THR A 186 -43.95 -3.60 -29.94
N GLY A 187 -44.57 -4.78 -29.87
CA GLY A 187 -45.49 -5.17 -28.80
C GLY A 187 -44.84 -6.12 -27.80
N SER A 188 -45.64 -6.73 -26.93
CA SER A 188 -45.16 -7.76 -25.99
C SER A 188 -46.28 -8.75 -25.68
N GLY A 189 -45.93 -9.97 -25.32
CA GLY A 189 -46.91 -11.01 -25.00
C GLY A 189 -46.33 -12.14 -24.19
N VAL A 190 -47.14 -12.66 -23.26
CA VAL A 190 -46.82 -13.89 -22.52
C VAL A 190 -47.07 -15.07 -23.46
N LEU A 191 -45.98 -15.71 -23.90
CA LEU A 191 -46.06 -16.94 -24.70
C LEU A 191 -46.58 -18.10 -23.86
N ARG A 192 -46.13 -18.15 -22.61
CA ARG A 192 -46.49 -19.20 -21.66
C ARG A 192 -46.65 -18.61 -20.27
N SER A 193 -47.79 -18.88 -19.65
CA SER A 193 -48.02 -18.54 -18.24
C SER A 193 -47.06 -19.27 -17.31
N LEU A 194 -46.84 -18.71 -16.13
CA LEU A 194 -45.96 -19.27 -15.11
C LEU A 194 -46.45 -20.67 -14.69
N ALA A 195 -45.71 -21.71 -15.08
CA ALA A 195 -46.05 -23.11 -14.81
C ALA A 195 -44.79 -24.00 -14.87
N ALA A 196 -44.89 -25.25 -14.43
CA ALA A 196 -43.78 -26.20 -14.48
C ALA A 196 -43.22 -26.33 -15.92
N PRO A 197 -41.89 -26.30 -16.14
CA PRO A 197 -41.30 -26.45 -17.47
C PRO A 197 -41.84 -27.68 -18.21
N GLN A 198 -42.16 -27.53 -19.49
CA GLN A 198 -42.65 -28.63 -20.34
C GLN A 198 -41.89 -28.66 -21.64
N LYS A 199 -41.55 -29.88 -22.08
CA LYS A 199 -40.99 -30.14 -23.41
C LYS A 199 -42.07 -30.00 -24.48
N ILE A 200 -41.64 -29.64 -25.69
CA ILE A 200 -42.46 -29.63 -26.90
C ILE A 200 -42.93 -31.06 -27.16
N GLN A 201 -44.22 -31.24 -27.43
CA GLN A 201 -44.79 -32.57 -27.67
C GLN A 201 -44.07 -33.25 -28.85
N GLY A 202 -43.53 -34.44 -28.61
CA GLY A 202 -42.81 -35.24 -29.61
C GLY A 202 -41.32 -34.92 -29.74
N THR A 203 -40.75 -34.06 -28.89
CA THR A 203 -39.31 -33.77 -28.87
C THR A 203 -38.75 -33.81 -27.45
N ASP A 204 -37.43 -33.87 -27.32
CA ASP A 204 -36.73 -33.75 -26.03
C ASP A 204 -36.38 -32.31 -25.64
N ARG A 205 -36.91 -31.32 -26.36
CA ARG A 205 -36.56 -29.90 -26.21
C ARG A 205 -37.69 -29.10 -25.57
N TYR A 206 -37.33 -28.13 -24.74
CA TYR A 206 -38.26 -27.13 -24.19
C TYR A 206 -38.54 -26.01 -25.19
N THR A 207 -37.52 -25.62 -25.94
CA THR A 207 -37.58 -24.62 -27.01
C THR A 207 -36.75 -25.07 -28.21
N GLU A 208 -37.19 -24.67 -29.39
CA GLU A 208 -36.54 -25.01 -30.66
C GLU A 208 -36.80 -23.91 -31.67
N LEU A 209 -35.80 -23.58 -32.50
CA LEU A 209 -35.99 -22.74 -33.67
C LEU A 209 -36.03 -23.62 -34.92
N THR A 210 -37.00 -23.38 -35.80
CA THR A 210 -37.15 -24.07 -37.09
C THR A 210 -37.32 -23.08 -38.23
N TYR A 211 -36.99 -23.50 -39.44
CA TYR A 211 -37.36 -22.76 -40.65
C TYR A 211 -38.63 -23.36 -41.26
N SER A 212 -39.69 -22.55 -41.42
CA SER A 212 -40.95 -23.02 -41.99
C SER A 212 -41.71 -21.88 -42.69
N GLY A 213 -42.31 -22.18 -43.84
CA GLY A 213 -43.12 -21.21 -44.58
C GLY A 213 -42.37 -19.93 -44.95
N GLY A 214 -41.06 -20.03 -45.22
CA GLY A 214 -40.22 -18.88 -45.57
C GLY A 214 -39.79 -18.00 -44.40
N ASN A 215 -40.02 -18.42 -43.15
CA ASN A 215 -39.71 -17.63 -41.96
C ASN A 215 -39.04 -18.47 -40.87
N LEU A 216 -38.35 -17.79 -39.95
CA LEU A 216 -37.84 -18.37 -38.71
C LEU A 216 -38.99 -18.49 -37.72
N VAL A 217 -39.19 -19.70 -37.20
CA VAL A 217 -40.30 -20.04 -36.30
C VAL A 217 -39.74 -20.56 -34.99
N PHE A 218 -39.96 -19.81 -33.92
CA PHE A 218 -39.63 -20.21 -32.56
C PHE A 218 -40.78 -21.04 -31.98
N ARG A 219 -40.47 -22.28 -31.58
CA ARG A 219 -41.38 -23.28 -31.05
C ARG A 219 -41.20 -23.41 -29.54
N TYR A 220 -42.32 -23.53 -28.82
CA TYR A 220 -42.35 -23.67 -27.37
C TYR A 220 -43.57 -24.51 -26.94
N ALA A 221 -43.57 -25.02 -25.72
CA ALA A 221 -44.67 -25.85 -25.21
C ALA A 221 -45.82 -25.03 -24.59
N THR A 222 -47.06 -25.32 -25.01
CA THR A 222 -48.32 -24.73 -24.47
C THR A 222 -49.44 -25.77 -24.23
N GLY A 223 -49.12 -27.07 -24.30
CA GLY A 223 -50.09 -28.17 -24.30
C GLY A 223 -50.38 -28.76 -25.69
N THR A 224 -50.39 -27.95 -26.75
CA THR A 224 -50.50 -28.37 -28.17
C THR A 224 -49.42 -27.78 -29.08
N ASN A 225 -48.28 -27.40 -28.48
CA ASN A 225 -47.15 -26.67 -29.09
C ASN A 225 -47.53 -25.28 -29.64
N GLY A 226 -46.88 -24.23 -29.12
CA GLY A 226 -47.02 -22.86 -29.60
C GLY A 226 -45.90 -22.49 -30.57
N THR A 227 -46.17 -21.55 -31.47
CA THR A 227 -45.20 -21.00 -32.43
C THR A 227 -45.31 -19.49 -32.52
N ILE A 228 -44.17 -18.81 -32.67
CA ILE A 228 -44.11 -17.40 -33.10
C ILE A 228 -43.16 -17.25 -34.28
N THR A 229 -43.50 -16.32 -35.18
CA THR A 229 -42.60 -15.88 -36.24
C THR A 229 -41.58 -14.93 -35.65
N VAL A 230 -40.29 -15.17 -35.92
CA VAL A 230 -39.21 -14.33 -35.41
C VAL A 230 -39.19 -12.99 -36.14
N GLY A 231 -39.07 -11.89 -35.40
CA GLY A 231 -38.88 -10.55 -35.95
C GLY A 231 -40.11 -9.92 -36.60
N ARG A 232 -41.26 -10.61 -36.63
CA ARG A 232 -42.48 -10.15 -37.31
C ARG A 232 -43.75 -10.46 -36.52
N SER A 233 -44.71 -9.53 -36.59
CA SER A 233 -46.09 -9.73 -36.13
C SER A 233 -47.04 -9.53 -37.32
N GLY A 234 -47.56 -10.62 -37.85
CA GLY A 234 -48.19 -10.61 -39.18
C GLY A 234 -47.21 -10.13 -40.24
N ASN A 235 -47.59 -9.09 -40.99
CA ASN A 235 -46.74 -8.46 -42.01
C ASN A 235 -45.87 -7.32 -41.48
N GLN A 236 -45.93 -7.00 -40.18
CA GLN A 236 -45.21 -5.88 -39.59
C GLN A 236 -43.86 -6.33 -39.01
N ILE A 237 -42.80 -5.60 -39.32
CA ILE A 237 -41.47 -5.77 -38.74
C ILE A 237 -41.50 -5.29 -37.29
N GLN A 238 -40.91 -6.07 -36.39
CA GLN A 238 -40.84 -5.72 -34.97
C GLN A 238 -39.56 -4.95 -34.63
N SER A 239 -39.71 -3.89 -33.86
CA SER A 239 -38.62 -3.10 -33.28
C SER A 239 -38.32 -3.57 -31.84
N THR A 240 -37.44 -2.89 -31.10
CA THR A 240 -36.97 -3.33 -29.77
C THR A 240 -37.58 -2.46 -28.66
N ASN A 241 -38.72 -2.87 -28.09
CA ASN A 241 -39.39 -2.18 -26.96
C ASN A 241 -39.11 -2.88 -25.62
N ILE A 242 -37.91 -2.66 -25.08
CA ILE A 242 -37.47 -3.28 -23.82
C ILE A 242 -38.40 -2.91 -22.66
N GLN A 243 -38.89 -1.66 -22.60
CA GLN A 243 -39.80 -1.21 -21.54
C GLN A 243 -41.05 -2.09 -21.43
N LEU A 244 -41.70 -2.35 -22.57
CA LEU A 244 -42.93 -3.13 -22.62
C LEU A 244 -42.67 -4.62 -22.34
N GLY A 245 -41.53 -5.15 -22.77
CA GLY A 245 -41.09 -6.51 -22.45
C GLY A 245 -40.89 -6.71 -20.96
N ILE A 246 -40.12 -5.82 -20.31
CA ILE A 246 -39.90 -5.82 -18.86
C ILE A 246 -41.22 -5.72 -18.11
N TYR A 247 -42.10 -4.78 -18.50
CA TYR A 247 -43.41 -4.64 -17.88
C TYR A 247 -44.20 -5.94 -17.96
N THR A 248 -44.33 -6.51 -19.17
CA THR A 248 -45.12 -7.72 -19.38
C THR A 248 -44.55 -8.89 -18.59
N GLY A 249 -43.23 -9.08 -18.63
CA GLY A 249 -42.53 -10.17 -17.94
C GLY A 249 -42.60 -10.08 -16.43
N MET A 250 -42.14 -8.97 -15.87
CA MET A 250 -42.12 -8.81 -14.41
C MET A 250 -43.53 -8.71 -13.83
N ASN A 251 -44.52 -8.25 -14.59
CA ASN A 251 -45.92 -8.25 -14.16
C ASN A 251 -46.52 -9.67 -14.05
N VAL A 252 -45.94 -10.69 -14.71
CA VAL A 252 -46.30 -12.09 -14.43
C VAL A 252 -45.98 -12.45 -12.99
N LEU A 253 -44.80 -12.07 -12.48
CA LEU A 253 -44.42 -12.31 -11.08
C LEU A 253 -45.21 -11.41 -10.13
N ALA A 254 -45.33 -10.11 -10.43
CA ALA A 254 -46.06 -9.17 -9.59
C ALA A 254 -47.58 -9.42 -9.52
N GLY A 255 -48.10 -10.32 -10.37
CA GLY A 255 -49.50 -10.77 -10.33
C GLY A 255 -49.71 -12.10 -9.61
N GLN A 256 -48.67 -12.73 -9.06
CA GLN A 256 -48.81 -14.01 -8.37
C GLN A 256 -49.47 -13.86 -6.99
N THR A 257 -50.10 -14.95 -6.55
CA THR A 257 -50.70 -15.10 -5.22
C THR A 257 -50.26 -16.45 -4.64
N ASN A 258 -50.24 -16.60 -3.31
CA ASN A 258 -49.78 -17.82 -2.63
C ASN A 258 -48.31 -18.19 -2.92
N VAL A 259 -47.41 -17.21 -2.87
CA VAL A 259 -45.95 -17.38 -3.11
C VAL A 259 -45.10 -17.07 -1.87
N THR A 260 -45.74 -16.95 -0.70
CA THR A 260 -45.12 -16.63 0.60
C THR A 260 -45.56 -17.64 1.67
N GLY A 261 -44.86 -17.67 2.82
CA GLY A 261 -45.16 -18.57 3.94
C GLY A 261 -44.90 -20.05 3.60
N ASP A 262 -45.87 -20.94 3.85
CA ASP A 262 -45.74 -22.38 3.54
C ASP A 262 -45.49 -22.68 2.05
N ASN A 263 -45.85 -21.73 1.17
CA ASN A 263 -45.63 -21.79 -0.28
C ASN A 263 -44.54 -20.81 -0.74
N GLN A 264 -43.58 -20.48 0.13
CA GLN A 264 -42.51 -19.52 -0.21
C GLN A 264 -41.85 -19.91 -1.55
N ARG A 265 -41.71 -18.93 -2.43
CA ARG A 265 -41.04 -19.07 -3.73
C ARG A 265 -40.00 -17.96 -3.91
N LEU A 266 -39.02 -18.19 -4.79
CA LEU A 266 -37.98 -17.21 -5.11
C LEU A 266 -38.18 -16.63 -6.52
N PRO A 267 -38.43 -15.32 -6.65
CA PRO A 267 -38.69 -14.69 -7.95
C PRO A 267 -37.40 -14.35 -8.69
N ASN A 268 -37.31 -14.72 -9.96
CA ASN A 268 -36.16 -14.48 -10.82
C ASN A 268 -36.58 -14.03 -12.22
N VAL A 269 -35.82 -13.13 -12.84
CA VAL A 269 -36.08 -12.59 -14.18
C VAL A 269 -34.81 -12.68 -15.01
N ILE A 270 -34.92 -13.23 -16.22
CA ILE A 270 -33.85 -13.24 -17.22
C ILE A 270 -34.34 -12.40 -18.41
N LEU A 271 -33.77 -11.21 -18.58
CA LEU A 271 -34.03 -10.33 -19.73
C LEU A 271 -32.94 -10.55 -20.78
N PHE A 272 -33.34 -10.89 -21.99
CA PHE A 272 -32.44 -11.11 -23.11
C PHE A 272 -32.80 -10.24 -24.31
N THR A 273 -31.78 -9.61 -24.92
CA THR A 273 -31.88 -8.81 -26.15
C THR A 273 -30.56 -8.82 -26.93
N ASP A 274 -30.61 -8.49 -28.21
CA ASP A 274 -29.44 -8.35 -29.08
C ASP A 274 -29.16 -6.90 -29.51
N GLY A 275 -29.90 -5.93 -28.96
CA GLY A 275 -29.86 -4.54 -29.43
C GLY A 275 -30.23 -3.48 -28.40
N GLU A 276 -30.09 -2.22 -28.78
CA GLU A 276 -30.54 -1.08 -27.99
C GLU A 276 -32.06 -0.89 -28.02
N PRO A 277 -32.66 -0.27 -26.98
CA PRO A 277 -34.07 0.10 -27.01
C PRO A 277 -34.34 1.15 -28.10
N THR A 278 -35.26 0.82 -29.03
CA THR A 278 -35.68 1.72 -30.12
C THR A 278 -37.07 2.30 -29.93
N TYR A 279 -37.85 1.74 -28.99
CA TYR A 279 -39.17 2.22 -28.62
C TYR A 279 -39.36 2.27 -27.11
N SER A 280 -40.24 3.18 -26.70
CA SER A 280 -40.82 3.27 -25.35
C SER A 280 -42.31 3.61 -25.45
N SER A 281 -43.03 3.55 -24.32
CA SER A 281 -44.46 3.83 -24.28
C SER A 281 -44.76 5.33 -24.33
N THR A 282 -45.84 5.71 -25.01
CA THR A 282 -46.40 7.09 -24.98
C THR A 282 -47.24 7.36 -23.72
N SER A 283 -47.49 6.35 -22.88
CA SER A 283 -48.31 6.49 -21.67
C SER A 283 -47.69 7.48 -20.68
N SER A 284 -48.50 8.38 -20.10
CA SER A 284 -48.04 9.27 -19.02
C SER A 284 -47.78 8.50 -17.72
N SER A 285 -48.48 7.40 -17.48
CA SER A 285 -48.21 6.46 -16.39
C SER A 285 -47.13 5.47 -16.84
N TRP A 286 -45.88 5.92 -16.87
CA TRP A 286 -44.75 5.15 -17.40
C TRP A 286 -44.50 3.82 -16.68
N TRP A 287 -44.96 3.68 -15.43
CA TRP A 287 -44.90 2.45 -14.64
C TRP A 287 -45.92 1.37 -15.07
N THR A 288 -46.96 1.78 -15.82
CA THR A 288 -47.92 0.92 -16.53
C THR A 288 -47.93 1.31 -18.01
N PRO A 289 -46.88 0.97 -18.76
CA PRO A 289 -46.75 1.32 -20.16
C PRO A 289 -47.92 0.76 -20.97
N GLY A 290 -48.52 1.62 -21.80
CA GLY A 290 -49.55 1.25 -22.77
C GLY A 290 -48.94 0.73 -24.08
N THR A 291 -49.80 0.34 -25.01
CA THR A 291 -49.42 -0.21 -26.32
C THR A 291 -49.00 0.84 -27.35
N GLY A 292 -49.26 2.13 -27.08
CA GLY A 292 -48.76 3.22 -27.92
C GLY A 292 -47.25 3.38 -27.76
N THR A 293 -46.53 3.48 -28.88
CA THR A 293 -45.06 3.52 -28.93
C THR A 293 -44.54 4.85 -29.49
N GLN A 294 -43.38 5.28 -28.99
CA GLN A 294 -42.62 6.45 -29.48
C GLN A 294 -41.14 6.10 -29.59
N GLY A 295 -40.44 6.77 -30.50
CA GLY A 295 -39.01 6.60 -30.73
C GLY A 295 -38.65 6.35 -32.20
N PRO A 296 -37.34 6.24 -32.51
CA PRO A 296 -36.84 6.24 -33.89
C PRO A 296 -37.23 4.99 -34.71
N SER A 297 -37.94 4.02 -34.12
CA SER A 297 -38.45 2.79 -34.77
C SER A 297 -37.39 1.79 -35.22
N SER A 298 -36.14 2.22 -35.42
CA SER A 298 -35.00 1.39 -35.76
C SER A 298 -33.71 1.98 -35.21
N PRO A 299 -32.65 1.17 -35.02
CA PRO A 299 -31.32 1.67 -34.70
C PRO A 299 -30.82 2.65 -35.79
N GLY A 300 -30.47 3.88 -35.42
CA GLY A 300 -30.02 4.93 -36.34
C GLY A 300 -28.73 5.62 -35.89
N ALA A 301 -28.31 6.67 -36.60
CA ALA A 301 -27.14 7.46 -36.20
C ALA A 301 -27.37 8.31 -34.92
N ASN A 302 -28.64 8.58 -34.59
CA ASN A 302 -29.06 9.32 -33.41
C ASN A 302 -29.86 8.40 -32.49
N GLN A 303 -29.40 8.27 -31.24
CA GLN A 303 -30.05 7.51 -30.18
C GLN A 303 -30.57 8.47 -29.11
N TYR A 304 -31.67 8.10 -28.47
CA TYR A 304 -32.33 8.92 -27.46
C TYR A 304 -32.36 8.18 -26.13
N TYR A 305 -31.66 8.72 -25.13
CA TYR A 305 -31.50 8.05 -23.85
C TYR A 305 -32.83 7.84 -23.11
N GLY A 306 -33.87 8.64 -23.40
CA GLY A 306 -35.18 8.51 -22.78
C GLY A 306 -35.84 7.14 -23.01
N ASN A 307 -35.62 6.51 -24.17
CA ASN A 307 -36.20 5.18 -24.45
C ASN A 307 -35.64 4.11 -23.51
N GLY A 308 -34.32 4.14 -23.27
CA GLY A 308 -33.68 3.26 -22.30
C GLY A 308 -33.97 3.64 -20.85
N PHE A 309 -34.05 4.93 -20.56
CA PHE A 309 -34.35 5.45 -19.23
C PHE A 309 -35.74 4.98 -18.76
N LEU A 310 -36.75 5.06 -19.63
CA LEU A 310 -38.10 4.57 -19.35
C LEU A 310 -38.12 3.06 -19.09
N ALA A 311 -37.33 2.28 -19.83
CA ALA A 311 -37.18 0.85 -19.59
C ALA A 311 -36.56 0.57 -18.20
N ALA A 312 -35.48 1.26 -17.84
CA ALA A 312 -34.83 1.10 -16.54
C ALA A 312 -35.71 1.55 -15.36
N MET A 313 -36.42 2.67 -15.50
CA MET A 313 -37.41 3.14 -14.51
C MET A 313 -38.52 2.11 -14.32
N THR A 314 -39.07 1.59 -15.42
CA THR A 314 -40.12 0.56 -15.37
C THR A 314 -39.60 -0.72 -14.71
N ALA A 315 -38.36 -1.13 -15.00
CA ALA A 315 -37.74 -2.30 -14.39
C ALA A 315 -37.57 -2.15 -12.87
N ALA A 316 -37.05 -1.00 -12.41
CA ALA A 316 -36.90 -0.71 -10.99
C ALA A 316 -38.26 -0.70 -10.26
N TYR A 317 -39.28 -0.08 -10.87
CA TYR A 317 -40.63 -0.07 -10.33
C TYR A 317 -41.23 -1.48 -10.24
N GLN A 318 -41.10 -2.28 -11.30
CA GLN A 318 -41.60 -3.65 -11.30
C GLN A 318 -40.83 -4.55 -10.33
N LYS A 319 -39.52 -4.33 -10.13
CA LYS A 319 -38.72 -5.04 -9.12
C LYS A 319 -39.27 -4.78 -7.71
N ASN A 320 -39.63 -3.54 -7.39
CA ASN A 320 -40.28 -3.18 -6.12
C ASN A 320 -41.65 -3.86 -5.96
N ARG A 321 -42.44 -3.95 -7.04
CA ARG A 321 -43.72 -4.67 -7.02
C ARG A 321 -43.56 -6.17 -6.80
N VAL A 322 -42.63 -6.81 -7.50
CA VAL A 322 -42.35 -8.24 -7.32
C VAL A 322 -41.87 -8.50 -5.90
N LYS A 323 -40.97 -7.66 -5.37
CA LYS A 323 -40.52 -7.76 -3.98
C LYS A 323 -41.69 -7.73 -3.00
N ALA A 324 -42.64 -6.80 -3.17
CA ALA A 324 -43.80 -6.69 -2.28
C ALA A 324 -44.72 -7.93 -2.31
N VAL A 325 -44.72 -8.71 -3.39
CA VAL A 325 -45.54 -9.93 -3.53
C VAL A 325 -44.86 -11.16 -2.94
N TYR A 326 -43.53 -11.25 -3.04
CA TYR A 326 -42.75 -12.42 -2.62
C TYR A 326 -42.09 -12.26 -1.24
N ASP A 327 -42.22 -11.09 -0.61
CA ASP A 327 -41.56 -10.78 0.66
C ASP A 327 -41.90 -11.84 1.71
N ALA A 328 -40.87 -12.58 2.14
CA ALA A 328 -41.00 -13.68 3.10
C ALA A 328 -41.27 -13.13 4.51
N ASN A 329 -41.81 -13.96 5.40
CA ASN A 329 -41.82 -13.63 6.82
C ASN A 329 -40.36 -13.45 7.28
N PRO A 330 -39.98 -12.35 7.95
CA PRO A 330 -38.62 -12.12 8.43
C PRO A 330 -38.04 -13.24 9.33
N GLN A 331 -38.90 -14.16 9.79
CA GLN A 331 -38.54 -15.30 10.63
C GLN A 331 -38.07 -16.55 9.84
N ASP A 332 -38.32 -16.60 8.53
CA ASP A 332 -38.11 -17.81 7.72
C ASP A 332 -36.69 -17.89 7.10
N ASP A 333 -35.84 -16.86 7.29
CA ASP A 333 -34.45 -16.79 6.82
C ASP A 333 -34.24 -17.04 5.31
N ILE A 334 -35.24 -16.65 4.50
CA ILE A 334 -35.23 -16.80 3.03
C ILE A 334 -35.11 -15.40 2.37
N ASP A 335 -34.02 -15.15 1.62
CA ASP A 335 -33.89 -13.96 0.76
C ASP A 335 -34.78 -14.08 -0.49
N ALA A 336 -36.05 -13.70 -0.35
CA ALA A 336 -37.02 -13.66 -1.45
C ALA A 336 -36.91 -12.39 -2.33
N THR A 337 -35.80 -11.65 -2.24
CA THR A 337 -35.60 -10.45 -3.07
C THR A 337 -35.48 -10.86 -4.54
N PRO A 338 -36.27 -10.27 -5.45
CA PRO A 338 -36.22 -10.62 -6.86
C PRO A 338 -34.86 -10.37 -7.47
N LYS A 339 -34.33 -11.39 -8.16
CA LYS A 339 -33.08 -11.27 -8.92
C LYS A 339 -33.39 -11.02 -10.39
N VAL A 340 -32.71 -10.04 -10.99
CA VAL A 340 -32.87 -9.66 -12.40
C VAL A 340 -31.53 -9.79 -13.11
N TYR A 341 -31.45 -10.74 -14.03
CA TYR A 341 -30.29 -10.99 -14.87
C TYR A 341 -30.56 -10.40 -16.26
N THR A 342 -29.65 -9.58 -16.75
CA THR A 342 -29.77 -8.96 -18.08
C THR A 342 -28.69 -9.51 -19.02
N VAL A 343 -29.07 -9.87 -20.24
CA VAL A 343 -28.18 -10.48 -21.23
C VAL A 343 -28.29 -9.71 -22.54
N GLY A 344 -27.16 -9.19 -23.02
CA GLY A 344 -27.05 -8.47 -24.28
C GLY A 344 -26.11 -9.18 -25.24
N LEU A 345 -26.66 -9.86 -26.26
CA LEU A 345 -25.85 -10.54 -27.27
C LEU A 345 -25.24 -9.53 -28.25
N GLY A 346 -23.91 -9.59 -28.44
CA GLY A 346 -23.24 -8.81 -29.50
C GLY A 346 -23.26 -7.29 -29.32
N ILE A 347 -23.57 -6.78 -28.12
CA ILE A 347 -23.73 -5.34 -27.84
C ILE A 347 -22.48 -4.51 -28.22
N ASN A 348 -21.30 -5.11 -28.14
CA ASN A 348 -20.04 -4.45 -28.52
C ASN A 348 -19.92 -4.16 -30.03
N ALA A 349 -20.70 -4.83 -30.88
CA ALA A 349 -20.73 -4.61 -32.32
C ALA A 349 -21.71 -3.50 -32.74
N LEU A 350 -22.50 -2.95 -31.82
CA LEU A 350 -23.39 -1.83 -32.09
C LEU A 350 -22.61 -0.54 -32.35
N THR A 351 -23.27 0.45 -32.96
CA THR A 351 -22.72 1.80 -33.07
C THR A 351 -22.40 2.37 -31.69
N THR A 352 -21.44 3.30 -31.58
CA THR A 352 -21.00 3.83 -30.27
C THR A 352 -22.16 4.28 -29.37
N ASN A 353 -23.10 5.03 -29.93
CA ASN A 353 -24.27 5.52 -29.20
C ASN A 353 -25.29 4.42 -28.91
N GLY A 354 -25.50 3.47 -29.84
CA GLY A 354 -26.33 2.28 -29.63
C GLY A 354 -25.80 1.40 -28.49
N LYS A 355 -24.50 1.08 -28.53
CA LYS A 355 -23.79 0.37 -27.46
C LYS A 355 -23.96 1.07 -26.11
N ASN A 356 -23.70 2.37 -26.04
CA ASN A 356 -23.81 3.13 -24.79
C ASN A 356 -25.25 3.14 -24.25
N LEU A 357 -26.26 3.25 -25.13
CA LEU A 357 -27.66 3.19 -24.74
C LEU A 357 -28.06 1.79 -24.24
N ALA A 358 -27.65 0.73 -24.95
CA ALA A 358 -27.89 -0.64 -24.53
C ALA A 358 -27.26 -0.93 -23.16
N LEU A 359 -26.00 -0.52 -22.94
CA LEU A 359 -25.32 -0.70 -21.65
C LEU A 359 -25.97 0.12 -20.53
N ALA A 360 -26.38 1.37 -20.79
CA ALA A 360 -27.10 2.18 -19.80
C ALA A 360 -28.46 1.55 -19.41
N THR A 361 -29.12 0.89 -20.36
CA THR A 361 -30.44 0.27 -20.15
C THR A 361 -30.37 -1.10 -19.48
N LEU A 362 -29.45 -1.96 -19.93
CA LEU A 362 -29.31 -3.35 -19.48
C LEU A 362 -28.40 -3.47 -18.26
N ASN A 363 -27.43 -2.57 -18.09
CA ASN A 363 -26.51 -2.57 -16.97
C ASN A 363 -26.45 -1.22 -16.24
N PRO A 364 -27.58 -0.68 -15.75
CA PRO A 364 -27.55 0.51 -14.91
C PRO A 364 -26.76 0.28 -13.62
N ARG A 365 -26.65 -0.95 -13.10
CA ARG A 365 -25.79 -1.26 -11.94
C ARG A 365 -24.34 -0.82 -12.14
N GLY A 366 -23.76 -1.12 -13.30
CA GLY A 366 -22.38 -0.75 -13.64
C GLY A 366 -22.21 0.63 -14.27
N ASN A 367 -23.26 1.23 -14.83
CA ASN A 367 -23.16 2.47 -15.64
C ASN A 367 -23.86 3.68 -15.02
N TYR A 368 -24.70 3.52 -14.00
CA TYR A 368 -25.35 4.65 -13.34
C TYR A 368 -24.32 5.47 -12.53
N GLY A 369 -24.24 6.77 -12.81
CA GLY A 369 -23.22 7.66 -12.27
C GLY A 369 -22.03 7.89 -13.20
N ASP A 370 -21.88 7.10 -14.26
CA ASP A 370 -20.85 7.33 -15.28
C ASP A 370 -21.24 8.50 -16.20
N THR A 371 -20.36 9.49 -16.31
CA THR A 371 -20.51 10.66 -17.18
C THR A 371 -19.59 10.64 -18.40
N SER A 372 -19.02 9.48 -18.76
CA SER A 372 -18.10 9.30 -19.89
C SER A 372 -18.73 9.56 -21.26
N ASN A 373 -20.04 9.38 -21.37
CA ASN A 373 -20.78 9.55 -22.62
C ASN A 373 -22.16 10.19 -22.40
N THR A 374 -22.77 10.63 -23.49
CA THR A 374 -24.03 11.40 -23.46
C THR A 374 -25.23 10.57 -22.98
N MET A 375 -25.25 9.25 -23.20
CA MET A 375 -26.36 8.38 -22.80
C MET A 375 -26.38 8.18 -21.29
N THR A 376 -25.26 7.76 -20.70
CA THR A 376 -25.15 7.52 -19.24
C THR A 376 -25.24 8.82 -18.46
N THR A 377 -24.71 9.92 -19.00
CA THR A 377 -24.89 11.28 -18.44
C THR A 377 -26.38 11.66 -18.41
N GLY A 378 -27.11 11.41 -19.50
CA GLY A 378 -28.54 11.65 -19.59
C GLY A 378 -29.33 10.88 -18.53
N PHE A 379 -29.08 9.57 -18.40
CA PHE A 379 -29.69 8.72 -17.36
C PHE A 379 -29.41 9.25 -15.95
N THR A 380 -28.15 9.56 -15.65
CA THR A 380 -27.72 10.00 -14.32
C THR A 380 -28.38 11.32 -13.94
N ASN A 381 -28.35 12.30 -14.84
CA ASN A 381 -28.94 13.62 -14.60
C ASN A 381 -30.46 13.56 -14.51
N ALA A 382 -31.11 12.77 -15.38
CA ALA A 382 -32.55 12.58 -15.35
C ALA A 382 -32.99 11.96 -14.01
N PHE A 383 -32.37 10.87 -13.57
CA PHE A 383 -32.77 10.24 -12.31
C PHE A 383 -32.43 11.09 -11.08
N LYS A 384 -31.31 11.80 -11.09
CA LYS A 384 -30.97 12.72 -10.00
C LYS A 384 -32.01 13.83 -9.86
N SER A 385 -32.52 14.33 -10.99
CA SER A 385 -33.59 15.34 -11.01
C SER A 385 -34.93 14.77 -10.55
N TYR A 386 -35.19 13.51 -10.91
CA TYR A 386 -36.34 12.75 -10.45
C TYR A 386 -36.33 12.59 -8.92
N LEU A 387 -35.23 12.08 -8.35
CA LEU A 387 -35.07 11.92 -6.89
C LEU A 387 -35.14 13.24 -6.10
N ALA A 388 -34.88 14.38 -6.74
CA ALA A 388 -35.04 15.71 -6.13
C ALA A 388 -36.51 16.17 -6.03
N GLY A 389 -37.47 15.33 -6.41
CA GLY A 389 -38.91 15.59 -6.32
C GLY A 389 -39.52 16.28 -7.54
N GLY A 390 -38.81 16.33 -8.67
CA GLY A 390 -39.27 16.97 -9.90
C GLY A 390 -39.75 15.98 -10.97
N SER A 391 -40.72 16.41 -11.80
CA SER A 391 -41.00 15.72 -13.08
C SER A 391 -39.89 16.00 -14.09
N VAL A 392 -39.42 14.96 -14.77
CA VAL A 392 -38.26 15.04 -15.67
C VAL A 392 -38.67 14.84 -17.12
N SER A 393 -38.23 15.73 -18.01
CA SER A 393 -38.46 15.59 -19.45
C SER A 393 -37.25 14.92 -20.12
N VAL A 394 -37.45 13.76 -20.73
CA VAL A 394 -36.39 12.97 -21.38
C VAL A 394 -36.64 12.87 -22.89
N PRO A 395 -35.62 13.02 -23.75
CA PRO A 395 -35.78 12.90 -25.19
C PRO A 395 -35.97 11.42 -25.56
N VAL A 396 -36.98 11.14 -26.38
CA VAL A 396 -37.34 9.80 -26.86
C VAL A 396 -37.33 9.71 -28.38
N ASP A 397 -37.40 10.84 -29.10
CA ASP A 397 -37.34 10.91 -30.57
C ASP A 397 -36.69 12.24 -31.03
N GLY A 398 -36.46 12.38 -32.33
CA GLY A 398 -35.84 13.55 -32.97
C GLY A 398 -36.75 14.35 -33.88
N GLN A 399 -38.06 14.11 -33.89
CA GLN A 399 -38.96 14.78 -34.83
C GLN A 399 -38.98 16.29 -34.59
N LEU A 400 -38.62 17.04 -35.63
CA LEU A 400 -38.88 18.47 -35.71
C LEU A 400 -40.22 18.65 -36.44
N ARG A 401 -41.22 19.23 -35.77
CA ARG A 401 -42.43 19.72 -36.43
C ARG A 401 -42.26 21.21 -36.69
N ASN A 402 -42.27 21.62 -37.95
CA ASN A 402 -42.11 23.03 -38.36
C ASN A 402 -40.83 23.71 -37.80
N ASN A 403 -39.68 23.02 -37.80
CA ASN A 403 -38.41 23.49 -37.21
C ASN A 403 -38.46 23.81 -35.69
N VAL A 404 -39.47 23.31 -34.97
CA VAL A 404 -39.56 23.33 -33.51
C VAL A 404 -39.49 21.88 -33.00
N PRO A 405 -38.80 21.58 -31.88
CA PRO A 405 -38.86 20.26 -31.26
C PRO A 405 -40.33 19.85 -31.06
N ASP A 406 -40.75 18.74 -31.66
CA ASP A 406 -42.11 18.22 -31.50
C ASP A 406 -42.33 17.86 -30.02
N PRO A 407 -43.45 18.25 -29.38
CA PRO A 407 -43.78 17.77 -28.04
C PRO A 407 -43.77 16.23 -27.92
N SER A 408 -43.95 15.49 -29.02
CA SER A 408 -43.82 14.03 -29.06
C SER A 408 -42.36 13.51 -28.99
N ALA A 409 -41.37 14.39 -29.17
CA ALA A 409 -39.95 14.07 -29.11
C ALA A 409 -39.43 13.91 -27.68
N TYR A 410 -40.20 14.33 -26.68
CA TYR A 410 -39.87 14.22 -25.26
C TYR A 410 -40.98 13.51 -24.51
N HIS A 411 -40.60 12.76 -23.47
CA HIS A 411 -41.52 12.12 -22.54
C HIS A 411 -41.32 12.68 -21.14
N THR A 412 -42.43 12.96 -20.45
CA THR A 412 -42.41 13.46 -19.07
C THR A 412 -42.52 12.29 -18.09
N VAL A 413 -41.46 12.08 -17.32
CA VAL A 413 -41.37 11.09 -16.24
C VAL A 413 -41.70 11.77 -14.92
N ALA A 414 -42.90 11.51 -14.39
CA ALA A 414 -43.38 12.04 -13.11
C ALA A 414 -43.41 10.96 -12.02
N HIS A 415 -43.45 11.35 -10.75
CA HIS A 415 -43.65 10.39 -9.65
C HIS A 415 -45.02 9.69 -9.75
N PRO A 416 -45.11 8.38 -9.48
CA PRO A 416 -46.38 7.68 -9.34
C PRO A 416 -47.22 8.28 -8.21
N THR A 417 -48.54 8.24 -8.36
CA THR A 417 -49.50 8.68 -7.34
C THR A 417 -50.27 7.51 -6.75
N ASP A 418 -50.99 7.77 -5.66
CA ASP A 418 -51.92 6.81 -5.04
C ASP A 418 -51.24 5.48 -4.69
N ALA A 419 -51.90 4.34 -4.96
CA ALA A 419 -51.35 3.01 -4.67
C ALA A 419 -50.03 2.71 -5.43
N ALA A 420 -49.74 3.40 -6.53
CA ALA A 420 -48.51 3.21 -7.27
C ALA A 420 -47.30 3.87 -6.57
N ALA A 421 -47.52 4.87 -5.72
CA ALA A 421 -46.44 5.56 -4.98
C ALA A 421 -45.66 4.63 -4.05
N ALA A 422 -46.27 3.52 -3.59
CA ALA A 422 -45.62 2.54 -2.72
C ALA A 422 -44.45 1.79 -3.39
N HIS A 423 -44.35 1.83 -4.72
CA HIS A 423 -43.33 1.12 -5.49
C HIS A 423 -42.41 2.05 -6.29
N ASP A 424 -42.49 3.36 -6.00
CA ASP A 424 -41.71 4.38 -6.66
C ASP A 424 -40.19 4.10 -6.58
N PRO A 425 -39.43 4.09 -7.69
CA PRO A 425 -38.02 3.76 -7.68
C PRO A 425 -37.16 4.77 -6.92
N THR A 426 -36.41 4.29 -5.94
CA THR A 426 -35.34 5.06 -5.27
C THR A 426 -33.94 4.72 -5.78
N ASP A 427 -33.80 3.63 -6.55
CA ASP A 427 -32.57 3.19 -7.20
C ASP A 427 -32.86 2.68 -8.61
N LEU A 428 -32.05 3.10 -9.57
CA LEU A 428 -32.12 2.65 -10.97
C LEU A 428 -31.34 1.37 -11.25
N ARG A 429 -30.52 0.90 -10.30
CA ARG A 429 -29.68 -0.31 -10.44
C ARG A 429 -30.52 -1.59 -10.27
N TYR A 430 -31.51 -1.76 -11.14
CA TYR A 430 -32.47 -2.87 -11.04
C TYR A 430 -31.85 -4.23 -11.35
N ASN A 431 -30.79 -4.31 -12.16
CA ASN A 431 -30.16 -5.56 -12.54
C ASN A 431 -29.20 -6.05 -11.43
N ASP A 432 -29.23 -7.35 -11.13
CA ASP A 432 -28.33 -8.02 -10.18
C ASP A 432 -27.04 -8.47 -10.87
N ALA A 433 -27.12 -8.86 -12.14
CA ALA A 433 -25.97 -9.15 -13.00
C ALA A 433 -26.27 -8.81 -14.46
N TYR A 434 -25.21 -8.49 -15.21
CA TYR A 434 -25.26 -8.24 -16.65
C TYR A 434 -24.26 -9.13 -17.37
N TYR A 435 -24.63 -9.66 -18.53
CA TYR A 435 -23.77 -10.48 -19.37
C TYR A 435 -23.80 -10.01 -20.82
N SER A 436 -22.64 -9.97 -21.47
CA SER A 436 -22.51 -9.58 -22.88
C SER A 436 -21.82 -10.68 -23.72
N PRO A 437 -22.51 -11.79 -24.01
CA PRO A 437 -21.97 -12.83 -24.88
C PRO A 437 -21.76 -12.31 -26.30
N VAL A 438 -20.78 -12.86 -27.02
CA VAL A 438 -20.47 -12.48 -28.40
C VAL A 438 -20.63 -13.64 -29.39
N THR A 439 -20.55 -14.88 -28.93
CA THR A 439 -20.83 -16.07 -29.72
C THR A 439 -22.08 -16.82 -29.23
N GLN A 440 -22.54 -17.80 -30.03
CA GLN A 440 -23.61 -18.70 -29.63
C GLN A 440 -23.24 -19.53 -28.39
N ASP A 441 -22.03 -20.08 -28.36
CA ASP A 441 -21.57 -20.90 -27.24
C ASP A 441 -21.47 -20.06 -25.95
N ASP A 442 -20.97 -18.82 -26.05
CA ASP A 442 -20.96 -17.89 -24.91
C ASP A 442 -22.37 -17.64 -24.38
N LEU A 443 -23.36 -17.48 -25.27
CA LEU A 443 -24.74 -17.24 -24.87
C LEU A 443 -25.33 -18.45 -24.14
N VAL A 444 -25.09 -19.66 -24.65
CA VAL A 444 -25.51 -20.91 -24.00
C VAL A 444 -24.86 -21.06 -22.62
N ASP A 445 -23.57 -20.76 -22.50
CA ASP A 445 -22.84 -20.82 -21.23
C ASP A 445 -23.33 -19.77 -20.22
N VAL A 446 -23.63 -18.55 -20.68
CA VAL A 446 -24.23 -17.50 -19.85
C VAL A 446 -25.57 -17.97 -19.28
N PHE A 447 -26.46 -18.50 -20.11
CA PHE A 447 -27.77 -18.99 -19.65
C PHE A 447 -27.65 -20.21 -18.74
N ARG A 448 -26.70 -21.12 -19.00
CA ARG A 448 -26.37 -22.24 -18.10
C ARG A 448 -25.96 -21.72 -16.72
N ARG A 449 -25.04 -20.75 -16.68
CA ARG A 449 -24.56 -20.16 -15.42
C ARG A 449 -25.68 -19.43 -14.69
N ILE A 450 -26.49 -18.63 -15.37
CA ILE A 450 -27.63 -17.94 -14.74
C ILE A 450 -28.58 -18.97 -14.14
N ALA A 451 -28.95 -20.01 -14.89
CA ALA A 451 -29.80 -21.07 -14.38
C ALA A 451 -29.20 -21.75 -13.15
N GLN A 452 -27.91 -22.11 -13.19
CA GLN A 452 -27.16 -22.66 -12.05
C GLN A 452 -27.15 -21.71 -10.84
N GLN A 453 -26.92 -20.42 -11.04
CA GLN A 453 -26.95 -19.42 -9.97
C GLN A 453 -28.34 -19.23 -9.35
N ILE A 454 -29.39 -19.48 -10.13
CA ILE A 454 -30.77 -19.39 -9.64
C ILE A 454 -31.13 -20.64 -8.81
N VAL A 455 -30.68 -21.83 -9.22
CA VAL A 455 -31.04 -23.10 -8.57
C VAL A 455 -30.11 -23.48 -7.41
N ASP A 456 -28.81 -23.22 -7.54
CA ASP A 456 -27.83 -23.40 -6.48
C ASP A 456 -27.80 -22.11 -5.66
N ALA A 457 -28.08 -22.15 -4.35
CA ALA A 457 -27.90 -21.00 -3.47
C ALA A 457 -26.54 -20.33 -3.78
N ALA A 458 -26.58 -19.12 -4.34
CA ALA A 458 -25.51 -18.61 -5.18
C ALA A 458 -24.10 -18.78 -4.56
N PRO A 459 -23.09 -19.20 -5.35
CA PRO A 459 -21.69 -19.18 -4.95
C PRO A 459 -21.31 -17.79 -4.42
N ASN A 460 -20.90 -17.70 -3.15
CA ASN A 460 -20.33 -16.47 -2.62
C ASN A 460 -18.81 -16.59 -2.65
N PHE A 461 -18.16 -15.78 -3.50
CA PHE A 461 -16.73 -15.56 -3.39
C PHE A 461 -16.41 -14.99 -1.99
N PRO A 462 -15.28 -15.35 -1.39
CA PRO A 462 -14.88 -14.81 -0.09
C PRO A 462 -14.63 -13.29 -0.16
N VAL A 463 -14.28 -12.78 -1.33
CA VAL A 463 -13.96 -11.38 -1.60
C VAL A 463 -15.09 -10.69 -2.37
N GLU A 464 -15.28 -9.40 -2.10
CA GLU A 464 -16.28 -8.57 -2.74
C GLU A 464 -15.91 -8.29 -4.19
N MET A 465 -16.74 -8.74 -5.12
CA MET A 465 -16.57 -8.45 -6.55
C MET A 465 -17.29 -7.17 -6.91
N GLN A 466 -16.61 -6.31 -7.66
CA GLN A 466 -17.22 -5.13 -8.25
C GLN A 466 -17.93 -5.55 -9.53
N ASN A 467 -19.20 -5.13 -9.69
CA ASN A 467 -20.00 -5.38 -10.89
C ASN A 467 -20.17 -6.87 -11.28
N GLY A 468 -19.90 -7.82 -10.36
CA GLY A 468 -19.95 -9.26 -10.64
C GLY A 468 -18.79 -9.78 -11.50
N GLU A 469 -17.76 -8.96 -11.74
CA GLU A 469 -16.62 -9.30 -12.60
C GLU A 469 -15.47 -9.92 -11.81
N ALA A 470 -15.46 -11.26 -11.70
CA ALA A 470 -14.42 -11.99 -10.96
C ALA A 470 -13.03 -11.94 -11.61
N THR A 471 -12.92 -11.56 -12.89
CA THR A 471 -11.66 -11.53 -13.65
C THR A 471 -10.85 -10.27 -13.41
N THR A 472 -11.51 -9.17 -13.04
CA THR A 472 -10.87 -7.85 -12.90
C THR A 472 -11.19 -7.18 -11.57
N SER A 473 -11.84 -7.90 -10.63
CA SER A 473 -12.19 -7.39 -9.31
C SER A 473 -12.13 -8.48 -8.23
N GLY A 474 -12.39 -8.10 -6.97
CA GLY A 474 -12.28 -9.00 -5.82
C GLY A 474 -10.83 -9.42 -5.58
N TYR A 475 -9.92 -8.45 -5.51
CA TYR A 475 -8.50 -8.76 -5.34
C TYR A 475 -8.15 -9.14 -3.91
N VAL A 476 -7.27 -10.13 -3.79
CA VAL A 476 -6.34 -10.25 -2.66
C VAL A 476 -5.02 -9.62 -3.12
N THR A 477 -4.65 -8.49 -2.53
CA THR A 477 -3.50 -7.69 -2.94
C THR A 477 -2.40 -7.74 -1.91
N PHE A 478 -1.23 -8.24 -2.29
CA PHE A 478 0.00 -8.13 -1.51
C PHE A 478 0.71 -6.82 -1.85
N THR A 479 1.24 -6.16 -0.82
CA THR A 479 2.19 -5.06 -0.94
C THR A 479 3.39 -5.41 -0.07
N ASP A 480 4.54 -5.57 -0.71
CA ASP A 480 5.77 -6.01 -0.09
C ASP A 480 6.89 -5.01 -0.35
N PRO A 481 7.07 -4.02 0.55
CA PRO A 481 8.21 -3.13 0.52
C PRO A 481 9.47 -3.89 0.93
N LEU A 482 10.49 -3.86 0.07
CA LEU A 482 11.79 -4.46 0.37
C LEU A 482 12.57 -3.57 1.33
N GLY A 483 13.52 -4.15 2.07
CA GLY A 483 14.37 -3.41 2.98
C GLY A 483 15.17 -2.31 2.28
N PRO A 484 15.65 -1.28 3.02
CA PRO A 484 16.54 -0.28 2.45
C PRO A 484 17.69 -0.91 1.68
N PHE A 485 18.02 -0.33 0.52
CA PHE A 485 19.07 -0.82 -0.40
C PHE A 485 18.81 -2.15 -1.11
N MET A 486 17.63 -2.75 -0.97
CA MET A 486 17.28 -3.99 -1.68
C MET A 486 16.54 -3.73 -2.99
N ARG A 487 16.65 -4.68 -3.92
CA ARG A 487 15.93 -4.71 -5.19
C ARG A 487 15.36 -6.08 -5.50
N VAL A 488 14.38 -6.11 -6.41
CA VAL A 488 13.99 -7.35 -7.09
C VAL A 488 14.95 -7.64 -8.23
N THR A 489 15.54 -8.84 -8.26
CA THR A 489 16.41 -9.27 -9.35
C THR A 489 15.66 -10.06 -10.42
N ASP A 490 14.66 -10.85 -10.02
CA ASP A 490 13.89 -11.69 -10.92
C ASP A 490 12.46 -11.91 -10.40
N MET A 491 11.46 -11.75 -11.26
CA MET A 491 10.04 -12.06 -10.99
C MET A 491 9.60 -13.04 -12.08
N ASN A 492 9.78 -14.34 -11.82
CA ASN A 492 9.75 -15.32 -12.90
C ASN A 492 8.61 -16.32 -12.87
N ARG A 493 7.89 -16.50 -11.75
CA ARG A 493 6.94 -17.60 -11.65
C ARG A 493 5.70 -17.34 -10.80
N LEU A 494 4.58 -17.83 -11.31
CA LEU A 494 3.34 -18.05 -10.56
C LEU A 494 3.04 -19.55 -10.57
N THR A 495 2.75 -20.12 -9.41
CA THR A 495 2.42 -21.55 -9.29
C THR A 495 1.05 -21.72 -8.67
N PHE A 496 0.26 -22.62 -9.25
CA PHE A 496 -1.06 -23.00 -8.78
C PHE A 496 -1.17 -24.52 -8.59
N CYS A 497 -2.07 -24.93 -7.71
CA CYS A 497 -2.55 -26.29 -7.58
C CYS A 497 -3.98 -26.22 -7.06
N SER A 498 -4.95 -26.41 -7.95
CA SER A 498 -6.39 -26.27 -7.69
C SER A 498 -7.11 -27.55 -8.08
N VAL A 499 -8.23 -27.83 -7.42
CA VAL A 499 -9.00 -29.08 -7.58
C VAL A 499 -9.16 -29.54 -9.04
N SER A 500 -8.97 -30.85 -9.24
CA SER A 500 -9.24 -31.53 -10.51
C SER A 500 -10.73 -31.85 -10.66
N LYS A 501 -11.31 -31.62 -11.84
CA LYS A 501 -12.69 -32.06 -12.14
C LYS A 501 -12.87 -33.58 -12.08
N ALA A 502 -11.79 -34.34 -12.16
CA ALA A 502 -11.83 -35.80 -12.13
C ALA A 502 -11.85 -36.37 -10.70
N ASP A 503 -11.20 -35.69 -9.75
CA ASP A 503 -11.08 -36.15 -8.36
C ASP A 503 -11.02 -34.94 -7.40
N PRO A 504 -11.97 -34.80 -6.45
CA PRO A 504 -11.98 -33.70 -5.49
C PRO A 504 -10.83 -33.73 -4.47
N THR A 505 -10.08 -34.84 -4.40
CA THR A 505 -8.91 -35.02 -3.52
C THR A 505 -7.58 -34.70 -4.20
N GLU A 506 -7.57 -34.57 -5.53
CA GLU A 506 -6.37 -34.21 -6.31
C GLU A 506 -6.48 -32.78 -6.85
N CYS A 507 -5.32 -32.12 -6.99
CA CYS A 507 -5.23 -30.84 -7.66
C CYS A 507 -4.48 -30.95 -8.99
N THR A 508 -4.83 -30.09 -9.95
CA THR A 508 -4.04 -29.89 -11.16
C THR A 508 -2.97 -28.85 -10.89
N GLN A 509 -1.72 -29.28 -10.74
CA GLN A 509 -0.60 -28.35 -10.60
C GLN A 509 -0.30 -27.65 -11.93
N ARG A 510 0.14 -26.39 -11.85
CA ARG A 510 0.69 -25.66 -12.99
C ARG A 510 1.61 -24.52 -12.57
N THR A 511 2.80 -24.47 -13.14
CA THR A 511 3.71 -23.33 -13.01
C THR A 511 3.78 -22.51 -14.30
N PHE A 512 3.53 -21.20 -14.18
CA PHE A 512 3.67 -20.23 -15.25
C PHE A 512 5.00 -19.52 -15.11
N LEU A 513 5.87 -19.65 -16.13
CA LEU A 513 7.23 -19.12 -16.13
C LEU A 513 7.37 -17.93 -17.09
N SER A 514 8.40 -17.11 -16.88
CA SER A 514 8.89 -16.09 -17.81
C SER A 514 7.80 -15.09 -18.26
N PRO A 515 7.25 -14.29 -17.35
CA PRO A 515 6.26 -13.27 -17.70
C PRO A 515 6.84 -12.24 -18.67
N ALA A 516 5.99 -11.70 -19.54
CA ALA A 516 6.35 -10.52 -20.32
C ALA A 516 6.39 -9.30 -19.39
N SER A 517 7.42 -8.47 -19.48
CA SER A 517 7.55 -7.26 -18.65
C SER A 517 7.38 -5.98 -19.47
N LYS A 518 6.65 -5.00 -18.94
CA LYS A 518 6.58 -3.63 -19.45
C LYS A 518 7.08 -2.66 -18.38
N THR A 519 8.09 -1.86 -18.69
CA THR A 519 8.65 -0.87 -17.77
C THR A 519 8.29 0.55 -18.19
N ASP A 520 7.64 1.27 -17.29
CA ASP A 520 7.31 2.69 -17.43
C ASP A 520 8.24 3.51 -16.52
N VAL A 521 8.95 4.50 -17.09
CA VAL A 521 9.90 5.35 -16.36
C VAL A 521 9.15 6.50 -15.70
N THR A 522 9.42 6.74 -14.41
CA THR A 522 8.84 7.84 -13.62
C THR A 522 9.95 8.78 -13.12
N PRO A 523 9.63 10.02 -12.67
CA PRO A 523 10.64 10.92 -12.13
C PRO A 523 11.39 10.36 -10.91
N THR A 524 10.74 9.49 -10.13
CA THR A 524 11.27 8.94 -8.87
C THR A 524 11.88 7.54 -9.02
N GLY A 525 11.74 6.89 -10.18
CA GLY A 525 12.18 5.51 -10.40
C GLY A 525 11.49 4.85 -11.59
N THR A 526 11.30 3.53 -11.56
CA THR A 526 10.57 2.81 -12.63
C THR A 526 9.45 1.95 -12.07
N LEU A 527 8.38 1.78 -12.84
CA LEU A 527 7.32 0.82 -12.56
C LEU A 527 7.37 -0.27 -13.63
N THR A 528 7.71 -1.49 -13.23
CA THR A 528 7.69 -2.66 -14.13
C THR A 528 6.46 -3.50 -13.85
N THR A 529 5.64 -3.71 -14.87
CA THR A 529 4.47 -4.61 -14.82
C THR A 529 4.84 -5.93 -15.47
N TYR A 530 4.60 -7.04 -14.78
CA TYR A 530 4.83 -8.40 -15.25
C TYR A 530 3.49 -9.06 -15.60
N THR A 531 3.38 -9.57 -16.82
CA THR A 531 2.18 -10.21 -17.37
C THR A 531 2.48 -11.67 -17.69
N PHE A 532 1.92 -12.56 -16.88
CA PHE A 532 1.94 -14.01 -17.15
C PHE A 532 0.90 -14.36 -18.22
N SER A 533 1.11 -15.46 -18.94
CA SER A 533 0.19 -15.88 -20.02
C SER A 533 -0.22 -17.35 -19.90
N GLY A 534 -1.46 -17.63 -20.30
CA GLY A 534 -2.05 -18.97 -20.30
C GLY A 534 -3.37 -19.02 -19.54
N LEU A 535 -4.12 -20.11 -19.72
CA LEU A 535 -5.40 -20.33 -19.05
C LEU A 535 -5.21 -21.25 -17.85
N TYR A 536 -5.85 -20.93 -16.73
CA TYR A 536 -5.89 -21.78 -15.53
C TYR A 536 -7.24 -21.71 -14.83
N GLN A 537 -7.74 -22.84 -14.34
CA GLN A 537 -8.94 -22.89 -13.53
C GLN A 537 -8.54 -22.95 -12.05
N ALA A 538 -8.58 -21.80 -11.37
CA ALA A 538 -8.13 -21.73 -9.98
C ALA A 538 -9.15 -22.22 -8.97
N ASN A 539 -10.44 -22.20 -9.32
CA ASN A 539 -11.55 -22.62 -8.47
C ASN A 539 -12.73 -23.11 -9.31
N ASP A 540 -13.74 -23.66 -8.63
CA ASP A 540 -14.90 -24.29 -9.26
C ASP A 540 -16.05 -23.31 -9.53
N MET A 541 -15.89 -22.06 -9.09
CA MET A 541 -16.88 -20.99 -9.25
C MET A 541 -16.73 -20.24 -10.56
N TYR A 542 -15.56 -20.33 -11.20
CA TYR A 542 -15.24 -19.59 -12.42
C TYR A 542 -14.52 -20.49 -13.44
N PRO A 543 -14.80 -20.36 -14.75
CA PRO A 543 -14.09 -21.12 -15.77
C PRO A 543 -12.59 -20.79 -15.80
N ALA A 544 -11.84 -21.61 -16.54
CA ALA A 544 -10.42 -21.36 -16.79
C ALA A 544 -10.20 -19.92 -17.29
N THR A 545 -9.43 -19.15 -16.54
CA THR A 545 -9.22 -17.71 -16.74
C THR A 545 -7.78 -17.46 -17.15
N ASN A 546 -7.58 -16.38 -17.92
CA ASN A 546 -6.23 -15.98 -18.30
C ASN A 546 -5.45 -15.49 -17.08
N VAL A 547 -4.30 -16.11 -16.80
CA VAL A 547 -3.43 -15.74 -15.68
C VAL A 547 -2.84 -14.33 -15.82
N SER A 548 -2.94 -13.72 -17.01
CA SER A 548 -2.61 -12.30 -17.22
C SER A 548 -3.43 -11.34 -16.35
N ASN A 549 -4.54 -11.81 -15.78
CA ASN A 549 -5.37 -11.03 -14.87
C ASN A 549 -4.79 -10.93 -13.45
N VAL A 550 -3.77 -11.73 -13.11
CA VAL A 550 -2.96 -11.47 -11.91
C VAL A 550 -2.06 -10.27 -12.21
N VAL A 551 -2.30 -9.16 -11.49
CA VAL A 551 -1.53 -7.93 -11.69
C VAL A 551 -0.29 -8.00 -10.82
N VAL A 552 0.89 -8.07 -11.44
CA VAL A 552 2.19 -8.09 -10.75
C VAL A 552 2.99 -6.85 -11.14
N THR A 553 3.37 -6.04 -10.16
CA THR A 553 4.20 -4.85 -10.40
C THR A 553 5.38 -4.78 -9.43
N VAL A 554 6.48 -4.22 -9.91
CA VAL A 554 7.66 -3.87 -9.12
C VAL A 554 7.95 -2.41 -9.36
N ALA A 555 7.82 -1.60 -8.30
CA ALA A 555 8.22 -0.20 -8.30
C ALA A 555 9.65 -0.10 -7.77
N THR A 556 10.57 0.33 -8.62
CA THR A 556 11.96 0.60 -8.24
C THR A 556 12.17 2.08 -7.95
N SER A 557 13.07 2.40 -7.02
CA SER A 557 13.43 3.78 -6.70
C SER A 557 14.81 4.15 -7.26
N ASN A 558 14.93 5.38 -7.79
CA ASN A 558 16.22 5.98 -8.15
C ASN A 558 17.08 6.30 -6.91
N ASP A 559 16.45 6.43 -5.74
CA ASP A 559 17.16 6.53 -4.47
C ASP A 559 17.63 5.13 -4.04
N LEU A 560 18.95 4.94 -3.94
CA LEU A 560 19.53 3.68 -3.49
C LEU A 560 19.08 3.32 -2.07
N ALA A 561 18.76 4.29 -1.22
CA ALA A 561 18.34 4.03 0.15
C ALA A 561 16.92 3.46 0.26
N VAL A 562 16.09 3.59 -0.78
CA VAL A 562 14.70 3.11 -0.78
C VAL A 562 14.64 1.75 -1.45
N GLY A 563 14.19 0.71 -0.73
CA GLY A 563 13.96 -0.61 -1.31
C GLY A 563 12.88 -0.59 -2.39
N ASP A 564 12.91 -1.57 -3.30
CA ASP A 564 11.84 -1.73 -4.28
C ASP A 564 10.51 -2.13 -3.59
N VAL A 565 9.38 -1.93 -4.25
CA VAL A 565 8.06 -2.35 -3.74
C VAL A 565 7.41 -3.32 -4.71
N VAL A 566 7.13 -4.54 -4.25
CA VAL A 566 6.41 -5.56 -5.01
C VAL A 566 4.93 -5.47 -4.69
N THR A 567 4.08 -5.48 -5.72
CA THR A 567 2.63 -5.57 -5.57
C THR A 567 2.09 -6.72 -6.41
N VAL A 568 1.31 -7.62 -5.78
CA VAL A 568 0.68 -8.77 -6.45
C VAL A 568 -0.81 -8.76 -6.12
N SER A 569 -1.66 -8.55 -7.12
CA SER A 569 -3.12 -8.56 -6.97
C SER A 569 -3.70 -9.79 -7.67
N ILE A 570 -4.25 -10.71 -6.88
CA ILE A 570 -4.89 -11.95 -7.37
C ILE A 570 -6.41 -11.74 -7.43
N PRO A 571 -7.04 -11.75 -8.62
CA PRO A 571 -8.48 -11.52 -8.75
C PRO A 571 -9.28 -12.73 -8.25
N ALA A 572 -10.57 -12.54 -7.95
CA ALA A 572 -11.44 -13.57 -7.38
C ALA A 572 -11.52 -14.86 -8.24
N SER A 573 -11.51 -14.72 -9.56
CA SER A 573 -11.50 -15.84 -10.53
C SER A 573 -10.24 -16.69 -10.50
N LEU A 574 -9.11 -16.14 -10.03
CA LEU A 574 -7.81 -16.81 -9.95
C LEU A 574 -7.37 -17.07 -8.51
N LEU A 575 -8.20 -16.75 -7.51
CA LEU A 575 -7.96 -17.12 -6.12
C LEU A 575 -8.30 -18.61 -5.93
N PRO A 576 -7.35 -19.47 -5.54
CA PRO A 576 -7.66 -20.86 -5.22
C PRO A 576 -8.62 -20.94 -4.02
N LEU A 577 -9.61 -21.83 -4.10
CA LEU A 577 -10.63 -21.99 -3.07
C LEU A 577 -10.69 -23.44 -2.59
N ARG A 578 -10.68 -23.62 -1.27
CA ARG A 578 -11.14 -24.85 -0.62
C ARG A 578 -12.67 -24.84 -0.61
N ASP A 579 -13.28 -25.52 -1.57
CA ASP A 579 -14.74 -25.58 -1.75
C ASP A 579 -15.36 -26.65 -0.83
N THR A 580 -16.39 -26.29 -0.08
CA THR A 580 -17.15 -27.21 0.78
C THR A 580 -18.60 -27.24 0.31
N ARG A 581 -19.05 -28.38 -0.21
CA ARG A 581 -20.44 -28.57 -0.66
C ARG A 581 -21.19 -29.44 0.32
N ILE A 582 -22.34 -28.97 0.76
CA ILE A 582 -23.21 -29.65 1.71
C ILE A 582 -24.58 -29.86 1.07
N THR A 583 -25.15 -31.03 1.29
CA THR A 583 -26.54 -31.35 0.98
C THR A 583 -27.28 -31.63 2.27
N GLU A 584 -28.43 -31.00 2.48
CA GLU A 584 -29.36 -31.23 3.58
C GLU A 584 -30.61 -31.94 3.08
N ASP A 585 -31.28 -32.69 3.95
CA ASP A 585 -32.57 -33.30 3.67
C ASP A 585 -33.73 -32.29 3.77
N VAL A 586 -34.96 -32.77 3.58
CA VAL A 586 -36.18 -31.95 3.61
C VAL A 586 -36.47 -31.29 4.95
N ASP A 587 -35.85 -31.79 6.03
CA ASP A 587 -35.99 -31.31 7.40
C ASP A 587 -34.81 -30.41 7.81
N GLY A 588 -33.86 -30.15 6.89
CA GLY A 588 -32.67 -29.33 7.14
C GLY A 588 -31.58 -30.04 7.94
N ASN A 589 -31.60 -31.38 7.98
CA ASN A 589 -30.51 -32.18 8.52
C ASN A 589 -29.47 -32.46 7.42
N PRO A 590 -28.17 -32.46 7.72
CA PRO A 590 -27.17 -32.69 6.70
C PRO A 590 -27.15 -34.15 6.25
N LYS A 591 -27.22 -34.37 4.93
CA LYS A 591 -27.15 -35.66 4.25
C LYS A 591 -25.75 -35.98 3.77
N SER A 592 -25.07 -35.01 3.18
CA SER A 592 -23.70 -35.17 2.71
C SER A 592 -22.89 -33.90 2.74
N MET A 593 -21.57 -34.05 2.84
CA MET A 593 -20.60 -32.96 2.79
C MET A 593 -19.36 -33.45 2.05
N THR A 594 -18.93 -32.69 1.04
CA THR A 594 -17.69 -32.94 0.29
C THR A 594 -16.81 -31.70 0.35
N VAL A 595 -15.52 -31.91 0.57
CA VAL A 595 -14.53 -30.82 0.58
C VAL A 595 -13.53 -31.04 -0.53
N SER A 596 -13.39 -30.07 -1.42
CA SER A 596 -12.41 -30.08 -2.51
C SER A 596 -11.05 -29.55 -2.04
N VAL A 597 -9.97 -30.24 -2.42
CA VAL A 597 -8.60 -29.84 -2.12
C VAL A 597 -8.13 -28.77 -3.11
N SER A 598 -7.62 -27.65 -2.57
CA SER A 598 -6.87 -26.64 -3.33
C SER A 598 -5.70 -26.15 -2.47
N HIS A 599 -4.55 -25.97 -3.09
CA HIS A 599 -3.36 -25.40 -2.46
C HIS A 599 -3.28 -23.89 -2.73
N PRO A 600 -2.50 -23.15 -1.93
CA PRO A 600 -2.29 -21.74 -2.17
C PRO A 600 -1.69 -21.47 -3.56
N VAL A 601 -2.07 -20.35 -4.16
CA VAL A 601 -1.28 -19.78 -5.26
C VAL A 601 -0.02 -19.18 -4.68
N HIS A 602 1.11 -19.34 -5.35
CA HIS A 602 2.40 -18.80 -4.95
C HIS A 602 2.97 -17.89 -6.04
N ALA A 603 3.26 -16.63 -5.68
CA ALA A 603 4.04 -15.72 -6.51
C ALA A 603 5.47 -15.65 -5.97
N TYR A 604 6.44 -16.05 -6.78
CA TYR A 604 7.84 -16.07 -6.38
C TYR A 604 8.65 -15.00 -7.10
N TYR A 605 9.52 -14.34 -6.34
CA TYR A 605 10.53 -13.43 -6.84
C TYR A 605 11.81 -13.55 -6.03
N LYS A 606 12.87 -13.01 -6.59
CA LYS A 606 14.19 -12.95 -5.98
C LYS A 606 14.54 -11.53 -5.59
N VAL A 607 15.30 -11.41 -4.51
CA VAL A 607 15.78 -10.13 -3.99
C VAL A 607 17.26 -10.18 -3.70
N ALA A 608 17.94 -9.06 -3.92
CA ALA A 608 19.35 -8.86 -3.63
C ALA A 608 19.62 -7.37 -3.33
N PRO A 609 20.78 -7.01 -2.77
CA PRO A 609 21.19 -5.62 -2.67
C PRO A 609 21.25 -4.94 -4.05
N LYS A 610 21.00 -3.64 -4.08
CA LYS A 610 21.14 -2.82 -5.29
C LYS A 610 22.62 -2.78 -5.73
N PRO A 611 22.90 -2.73 -7.04
CA PRO A 611 24.27 -2.63 -7.54
C PRO A 611 24.97 -1.40 -6.96
N GLY A 612 26.22 -1.55 -6.54
CA GLY A 612 27.01 -0.49 -5.93
C GLY A 612 26.85 -0.35 -4.42
N VAL A 613 25.88 -1.03 -3.78
CA VAL A 613 25.71 -0.94 -2.32
C VAL A 613 26.79 -1.76 -1.60
N VAL A 614 26.92 -3.03 -1.93
CA VAL A 614 27.84 -3.97 -1.27
C VAL A 614 29.29 -3.58 -1.55
N GLU A 615 29.58 -3.15 -2.77
CA GLU A 615 30.92 -2.72 -3.20
C GLU A 615 31.41 -1.47 -2.45
N ASN A 616 30.49 -0.66 -1.93
CA ASN A 616 30.81 0.57 -1.21
C ASN A 616 30.66 0.45 0.32
N LEU A 617 30.49 -0.74 0.90
CA LEU A 617 30.49 -0.92 2.36
C LEU A 617 31.78 -0.43 3.03
N GLY A 618 32.91 -0.55 2.32
CA GLY A 618 34.20 -0.04 2.77
C GLY A 618 34.37 1.47 2.64
N ASN A 619 33.58 2.14 1.80
CA ASN A 619 33.57 3.60 1.65
C ASN A 619 32.19 4.09 1.19
N PRO A 620 31.18 4.13 2.08
CA PRO A 620 29.79 4.44 1.69
C PRO A 620 29.67 5.81 1.00
N TYR A 621 30.47 6.79 1.44
CA TYR A 621 30.46 8.16 0.93
C TYR A 621 30.87 8.30 -0.54
N ALA A 622 31.49 7.27 -1.15
CA ALA A 622 31.72 7.24 -2.59
C ALA A 622 30.41 7.31 -3.40
N LEU A 623 29.27 6.97 -2.79
CA LEU A 623 27.94 7.08 -3.40
C LEU A 623 27.37 8.52 -3.37
N ASN A 624 27.99 9.46 -2.65
CA ASN A 624 27.55 10.86 -2.57
C ASN A 624 28.04 11.68 -3.76
N VAL A 625 27.80 11.19 -4.98
CA VAL A 625 28.12 11.89 -6.23
C VAL A 625 26.89 12.64 -6.76
N GLY A 626 27.11 13.76 -7.45
CA GLY A 626 26.04 14.50 -8.13
C GLY A 626 24.93 15.06 -7.22
N GLY A 627 25.19 15.25 -5.93
CA GLY A 627 24.21 15.72 -4.95
C GLY A 627 23.40 14.62 -4.25
N SER A 628 23.69 13.34 -4.51
CA SER A 628 23.12 12.19 -3.81
C SER A 628 23.52 12.18 -2.31
N THR A 629 22.59 11.76 -1.45
CA THR A 629 22.83 11.49 -0.02
C THR A 629 22.87 9.99 0.30
N ALA A 630 22.82 9.11 -0.71
CA ALA A 630 22.74 7.67 -0.53
C ALA A 630 23.90 7.08 0.28
N GLY A 631 25.11 7.60 0.12
CA GLY A 631 26.28 7.18 0.88
C GLY A 631 26.21 7.56 2.35
N THR A 632 25.65 8.73 2.67
CA THR A 632 25.37 9.14 4.05
C THR A 632 24.34 8.21 4.69
N THR A 633 23.27 7.87 3.97
CA THR A 633 22.24 6.94 4.44
C THR A 633 22.80 5.53 4.62
N LEU A 634 23.64 5.05 3.69
CA LEU A 634 24.29 3.73 3.80
C LEU A 634 25.23 3.68 5.01
N ALA A 635 25.99 4.74 5.28
CA ALA A 635 26.85 4.81 6.47
C ALA A 635 26.06 4.77 7.78
N GLN A 636 24.84 5.33 7.81
CA GLN A 636 23.94 5.20 8.95
C GLN A 636 23.36 3.79 9.04
N TYR A 637 22.86 3.25 7.92
CA TYR A 637 22.31 1.90 7.86
C TYR A 637 23.31 0.84 8.34
N VAL A 638 24.56 0.91 7.87
CA VAL A 638 25.64 0.03 8.33
C VAL A 638 25.84 0.15 9.84
N ARG A 639 25.79 1.35 10.42
CA ARG A 639 25.93 1.50 11.89
C ARG A 639 24.78 0.84 12.66
N ASP A 640 23.56 0.96 12.14
CA ASP A 640 22.36 0.50 12.84
C ASP A 640 22.12 -1.02 12.67
N HIS A 641 22.58 -1.61 11.57
CA HIS A 641 22.29 -3.01 11.20
C HIS A 641 23.53 -3.91 11.16
N THR A 642 24.63 -3.48 11.77
CA THR A 642 25.84 -4.31 11.92
C THR A 642 25.80 -5.10 13.22
N VAL A 643 25.73 -6.42 13.12
CA VAL A 643 25.79 -7.35 14.25
C VAL A 643 26.98 -8.26 14.05
N GLY A 644 27.87 -8.35 15.05
CA GLY A 644 29.09 -9.11 14.88
C GLY A 644 29.83 -8.70 13.60
N GLY A 645 29.89 -7.36 13.32
CA GLY A 645 30.68 -6.68 12.28
C GLY A 645 30.41 -7.14 10.86
N LYS A 646 29.23 -7.71 10.68
CA LYS A 646 28.64 -7.89 9.38
C LYS A 646 27.32 -7.14 9.36
N VAL A 647 27.08 -6.41 8.29
CA VAL A 647 25.85 -5.67 8.07
C VAL A 647 24.83 -6.61 7.45
N ARG A 648 23.58 -6.53 7.94
CA ARG A 648 22.46 -7.31 7.44
C ARG A 648 21.61 -6.44 6.51
N PHE A 649 21.37 -6.91 5.30
CA PHE A 649 20.37 -6.36 4.38
C PHE A 649 19.15 -7.27 4.38
N TYR A 650 18.03 -6.75 4.86
CA TYR A 650 16.79 -7.52 5.02
C TYR A 650 16.01 -7.57 3.72
N SER A 651 15.44 -8.72 3.37
CA SER A 651 14.55 -8.83 2.20
C SER A 651 13.42 -7.82 2.29
N ASN A 652 12.96 -7.45 3.49
CA ASN A 652 11.81 -6.58 3.68
C ASN A 652 12.01 -5.43 4.66
N ASP A 653 11.19 -4.40 4.46
CA ASP A 653 11.18 -3.24 5.33
C ASP A 653 10.31 -3.49 6.56
N TYR A 654 10.77 -3.01 7.70
CA TYR A 654 10.08 -3.09 8.97
C TYR A 654 10.35 -1.82 9.78
N ASP A 655 9.37 -1.40 10.56
CA ASP A 655 9.55 -0.34 11.54
C ASP A 655 9.91 -0.95 12.90
N VAL A 656 10.59 -0.18 13.74
CA VAL A 656 10.79 -0.52 15.15
C VAL A 656 9.85 0.34 15.97
N ASP A 657 8.96 -0.29 16.75
CA ASP A 657 8.02 0.42 17.59
C ASP A 657 8.69 1.06 18.83
N ALA A 658 7.93 1.83 19.63
CA ALA A 658 8.46 2.48 20.83
C ALA A 658 8.97 1.50 21.90
N GLY A 659 8.61 0.22 21.82
CA GLY A 659 9.08 -0.85 22.69
C GLY A 659 10.32 -1.56 22.16
N GLY A 660 10.84 -1.16 20.99
CA GLY A 660 11.98 -1.81 20.35
C GLY A 660 11.60 -3.08 19.57
N VAL A 661 10.31 -3.31 19.29
CA VAL A 661 9.82 -4.50 18.58
C VAL A 661 9.66 -4.18 17.10
N GLY A 662 10.16 -5.07 16.23
CA GLY A 662 9.95 -4.96 14.79
C GLY A 662 8.47 -5.10 14.41
N VAL A 663 8.03 -4.33 13.42
CA VAL A 663 6.68 -4.39 12.85
C VAL A 663 6.81 -4.38 11.33
N ALA A 664 6.35 -5.44 10.68
CA ALA A 664 6.52 -5.57 9.24
C ALA A 664 5.70 -4.55 8.44
N LYS A 665 6.32 -4.02 7.38
CA LYS A 665 5.61 -3.19 6.39
C LYS A 665 5.01 -3.99 5.25
N SER A 666 5.35 -5.27 5.13
CA SER A 666 4.71 -6.20 4.20
C SER A 666 3.30 -6.56 4.66
N PHE A 667 2.32 -6.52 3.75
CA PHE A 667 0.94 -6.87 4.08
C PHE A 667 0.15 -7.37 2.88
N ALA A 668 -0.94 -8.08 3.15
CA ALA A 668 -2.01 -8.36 2.21
C ALA A 668 -3.28 -7.59 2.57
N THR A 669 -4.04 -7.15 1.57
CA THR A 669 -5.38 -6.56 1.74
C THR A 669 -6.41 -7.25 0.88
N PHE A 670 -7.65 -7.28 1.37
CA PHE A 670 -8.81 -7.68 0.60
C PHE A 670 -10.08 -7.14 1.24
N GLN A 671 -11.12 -7.05 0.43
CA GLN A 671 -12.44 -6.63 0.86
C GLN A 671 -13.35 -7.87 0.98
N PRO A 672 -13.81 -8.27 2.18
CA PRO A 672 -14.70 -9.43 2.30
C PRO A 672 -16.08 -9.16 1.69
N ALA A 673 -16.61 -10.11 0.92
CA ALA A 673 -17.96 -10.03 0.36
C ALA A 673 -19.03 -9.85 1.45
N GLU A 674 -20.16 -9.20 1.13
CA GLU A 674 -21.23 -8.95 2.12
C GLU A 674 -21.75 -10.22 2.80
N ARG A 675 -21.79 -11.33 2.07
CA ARG A 675 -22.21 -12.65 2.56
C ARG A 675 -21.06 -13.50 3.09
N ASN A 676 -19.87 -12.92 3.32
CA ASN A 676 -18.74 -13.61 3.92
C ASN A 676 -19.01 -13.82 5.42
N ASP A 677 -19.35 -15.05 5.80
CA ASP A 677 -19.71 -15.40 7.18
C ASP A 677 -18.52 -15.50 8.14
N PHE A 678 -17.28 -15.34 7.65
CA PHE A 678 -16.08 -15.30 8.46
C PHE A 678 -15.80 -13.90 9.00
N TYR A 679 -15.73 -12.92 8.10
CA TYR A 679 -15.39 -11.54 8.41
C TYR A 679 -16.64 -10.68 8.67
N ARG A 680 -17.84 -11.14 8.30
CA ARG A 680 -19.11 -10.43 8.46
C ARG A 680 -20.21 -11.35 9.01
N PHE A 681 -21.30 -10.76 9.47
CA PHE A 681 -22.57 -11.43 9.66
C PHE A 681 -23.20 -11.65 8.28
N ALA A 682 -23.20 -12.88 7.76
CA ALA A 682 -23.74 -13.13 6.41
C ALA A 682 -25.26 -12.92 6.27
N ARG A 683 -25.97 -12.94 7.40
CA ARG A 683 -27.42 -12.75 7.54
C ARG A 683 -27.74 -12.00 8.84
N ASP A 684 -28.96 -11.51 8.95
CA ASP A 684 -29.47 -10.94 10.20
C ASP A 684 -29.37 -11.98 11.33
N SER A 685 -28.64 -11.63 12.39
CA SER A 685 -28.22 -12.59 13.42
C SER A 685 -28.66 -12.13 14.81
N LEU A 686 -29.45 -12.97 15.49
CA LEU A 686 -29.90 -12.72 16.86
C LEU A 686 -28.72 -12.68 17.85
N LEU A 687 -28.83 -11.79 18.84
CA LEU A 687 -27.87 -11.62 19.92
C LEU A 687 -28.37 -12.26 21.23
N TYR A 688 -27.46 -12.92 21.94
CA TYR A 688 -27.74 -13.71 23.13
C TYR A 688 -26.90 -13.25 24.33
N SER A 689 -27.44 -13.39 25.54
CA SER A 689 -26.78 -13.02 26.80
C SER A 689 -26.00 -14.16 27.45
N ASP A 690 -26.20 -15.40 27.01
CA ASP A 690 -25.57 -16.59 27.56
C ASP A 690 -24.68 -17.32 26.54
N ALA A 691 -23.66 -18.02 27.05
CA ALA A 691 -22.71 -18.79 26.23
C ALA A 691 -23.33 -20.04 25.57
N ALA A 692 -24.52 -20.48 26.00
CA ALA A 692 -25.26 -21.55 25.30
C ALA A 692 -26.09 -20.99 24.12
N GLY A 693 -26.16 -19.66 23.97
CA GLY A 693 -26.93 -18.97 22.93
C GLY A 693 -28.43 -19.23 23.03
N THR A 694 -28.97 -19.43 24.23
CA THR A 694 -30.38 -19.83 24.42
C THR A 694 -31.31 -18.66 24.77
N THR A 695 -30.76 -17.61 25.36
CA THR A 695 -31.47 -16.45 25.89
C THR A 695 -31.18 -15.24 25.03
N THR A 696 -32.15 -14.86 24.17
CA THR A 696 -32.03 -13.67 23.32
C THR A 696 -32.10 -12.39 24.14
N ILE A 697 -31.37 -11.37 23.73
CA ILE A 697 -31.37 -10.05 24.38
C ILE A 697 -32.51 -9.21 23.83
N THR A 698 -33.39 -8.70 24.69
CA THR A 698 -34.42 -7.72 24.29
C THR A 698 -33.86 -6.30 24.19
N GLN A 699 -34.53 -5.40 23.46
CA GLN A 699 -34.15 -3.99 23.37
C GLN A 699 -34.01 -3.33 24.76
N THR A 700 -34.92 -3.63 25.69
CA THR A 700 -34.87 -3.08 27.06
C THR A 700 -33.65 -3.59 27.82
N GLN A 701 -33.36 -4.89 27.74
CA GLN A 701 -32.17 -5.47 28.35
C GLN A 701 -30.91 -4.87 27.76
N TRP A 702 -30.84 -4.78 26.42
CA TRP A 702 -29.72 -4.19 25.70
C TRP A 702 -29.39 -2.78 26.18
N ASN A 703 -30.40 -1.92 26.32
CA ASN A 703 -30.22 -0.55 26.80
C ASN A 703 -29.62 -0.50 28.22
N GLY A 704 -29.92 -1.49 29.07
CA GLY A 704 -29.39 -1.60 30.43
C GLY A 704 -28.00 -2.24 30.56
N LEU A 705 -27.46 -2.89 29.52
CA LEU A 705 -26.15 -3.56 29.58
C LEU A 705 -24.98 -2.56 29.63
N GLY A 706 -23.92 -2.88 30.39
CA GLY A 706 -22.67 -2.13 30.36
C GLY A 706 -21.87 -2.36 29.06
N ALA A 707 -21.00 -1.42 28.67
CA ALA A 707 -20.22 -1.49 27.43
C ALA A 707 -19.31 -2.73 27.31
N GLY A 708 -18.70 -3.17 28.42
CA GLY A 708 -17.84 -4.35 28.45
C GLY A 708 -18.57 -5.70 28.52
N THR A 709 -19.91 -5.71 28.48
CA THR A 709 -20.69 -6.96 28.59
C THR A 709 -20.41 -7.86 27.38
N THR A 710 -20.10 -9.13 27.64
CA THR A 710 -19.97 -10.15 26.60
C THR A 710 -21.32 -10.45 25.97
N ILE A 711 -21.36 -10.46 24.64
CA ILE A 711 -22.55 -10.73 23.82
C ILE A 711 -22.25 -11.94 22.94
N TYR A 712 -23.22 -12.81 22.77
CA TYR A 712 -23.08 -14.06 22.02
C TYR A 712 -23.94 -14.07 20.76
N TYR A 713 -23.53 -14.79 19.73
CA TYR A 713 -24.31 -15.07 18.53
C TYR A 713 -23.97 -16.46 18.00
N ARG A 714 -24.86 -17.02 17.15
CA ARG A 714 -24.75 -18.40 16.65
C ARG A 714 -24.30 -18.45 15.19
N VAL A 715 -23.51 -19.46 14.86
CA VAL A 715 -23.12 -19.79 13.48
C VAL A 715 -23.24 -21.30 13.29
N ASP A 716 -23.93 -21.71 12.23
CA ASP A 716 -24.10 -23.13 11.92
C ASP A 716 -22.88 -23.66 11.16
N VAL A 717 -22.40 -24.81 11.62
CA VAL A 717 -21.19 -25.49 11.16
C VAL A 717 -21.51 -26.95 10.85
N TYR A 718 -21.04 -27.42 9.71
CA TYR A 718 -21.10 -28.83 9.32
C TYR A 718 -19.77 -29.51 9.60
N ARG A 719 -19.81 -30.76 10.01
CA ARG A 719 -18.61 -31.54 10.34
C ARG A 719 -18.76 -32.99 9.90
N LEU A 720 -17.72 -33.53 9.29
CA LEU A 720 -17.60 -34.97 9.08
C LEU A 720 -17.27 -35.68 10.39
N THR A 721 -18.06 -36.69 10.74
CA THR A 721 -17.88 -37.51 11.96
C THR A 721 -17.09 -38.80 11.73
N ALA A 722 -16.97 -39.24 10.48
CA ALA A 722 -16.26 -40.47 10.10
C ALA A 722 -15.38 -40.29 8.84
N HIS A 723 -15.06 -39.04 8.45
CA HIS A 723 -14.32 -38.69 7.22
C HIS A 723 -14.93 -39.26 5.92
N THR A 724 -16.19 -39.70 5.96
CA THR A 724 -16.95 -40.15 4.78
C THR A 724 -18.00 -39.10 4.43
N PRO A 725 -18.23 -38.80 3.14
CA PRO A 725 -19.17 -37.77 2.71
C PRO A 725 -20.58 -37.87 3.30
N GLY A 726 -21.08 -39.06 3.61
CA GLY A 726 -22.43 -39.27 4.17
C GLY A 726 -22.55 -39.19 5.70
N SER A 727 -21.45 -39.01 6.44
CA SER A 727 -21.45 -39.02 7.91
C SER A 727 -21.31 -37.60 8.47
N VAL A 728 -22.31 -36.76 8.21
CA VAL A 728 -22.27 -35.31 8.52
C VAL A 728 -23.14 -34.98 9.71
N VAL A 729 -22.70 -34.05 10.55
CA VAL A 729 -23.51 -33.43 11.59
C VAL A 729 -23.54 -31.91 11.41
N LYS A 730 -24.68 -31.30 11.75
CA LYS A 730 -24.88 -29.85 11.80
C LYS A 730 -24.88 -29.44 13.26
N GLU A 731 -23.94 -28.58 13.62
CA GLU A 731 -23.72 -28.09 14.97
C GLU A 731 -23.84 -26.57 14.96
N SER A 732 -24.52 -25.99 15.95
CA SER A 732 -24.56 -24.53 16.11
C SER A 732 -23.47 -24.09 17.07
N VAL A 733 -22.49 -23.35 16.56
CA VAL A 733 -21.35 -22.83 17.34
C VAL A 733 -21.69 -21.44 17.85
N VAL A 734 -21.54 -21.24 19.16
CA VAL A 734 -21.72 -19.93 19.79
C VAL A 734 -20.39 -19.18 19.77
N LEU A 735 -20.41 -17.96 19.25
CA LEU A 735 -19.27 -17.05 19.21
C LEU A 735 -19.54 -15.85 20.13
N SER A 736 -18.50 -15.31 20.75
CA SER A 736 -18.59 -14.19 21.68
C SER A 736 -17.95 -12.91 21.12
N THR A 737 -18.53 -11.78 21.48
CA THR A 737 -18.01 -10.42 21.26
C THR A 737 -18.39 -9.53 22.47
N THR A 738 -18.26 -8.21 22.37
CA THR A 738 -18.69 -7.27 23.42
C THR A 738 -19.71 -6.28 22.91
N LYS A 739 -20.55 -5.74 23.82
CA LYS A 739 -21.48 -4.66 23.49
C LYS A 739 -20.75 -3.45 22.89
N GLN A 740 -19.60 -3.07 23.45
CA GLN A 740 -18.79 -1.97 22.92
C GLN A 740 -18.36 -2.20 21.46
N ALA A 741 -17.90 -3.41 21.13
CA ALA A 741 -17.49 -3.74 19.77
C ALA A 741 -18.67 -3.64 18.78
N LEU A 742 -19.85 -4.12 19.18
CA LEU A 742 -21.08 -4.04 18.38
C LEU A 742 -21.68 -2.62 18.32
N LEU A 743 -21.43 -1.77 19.31
CA LEU A 743 -21.97 -0.41 19.39
C LEU A 743 -21.07 0.67 18.80
N THR A 744 -19.82 0.37 18.45
CA THR A 744 -18.90 1.36 17.90
C THR A 744 -19.50 1.92 16.59
N PRO A 745 -20.07 3.14 16.57
CA PRO A 745 -20.79 3.65 15.43
C PRO A 745 -19.80 4.13 14.37
N GLY A 746 -20.01 3.76 13.10
CA GLY A 746 -19.44 4.50 11.97
C GLY A 746 -18.30 3.84 11.17
N LEU A 747 -18.12 2.52 11.17
CA LEU A 747 -17.04 1.91 10.36
C LEU A 747 -17.50 1.14 9.13
N GLU A 748 -18.80 0.82 8.95
CA GLU A 748 -19.23 -0.05 7.86
C GLU A 748 -20.60 0.25 7.24
N GLY A 749 -20.64 1.08 6.18
CA GLY A 749 -21.78 1.21 5.27
C GLY A 749 -23.12 1.71 5.87
N GLY A 750 -23.12 2.28 7.07
CA GLY A 750 -24.34 2.76 7.74
C GLY A 750 -25.20 1.67 8.39
N ARG A 751 -24.67 0.45 8.57
CA ARG A 751 -25.38 -0.68 9.19
C ARG A 751 -25.42 -0.55 10.71
N VAL A 752 -26.61 -0.59 11.31
CA VAL A 752 -26.82 -0.42 12.77
C VAL A 752 -27.62 -1.61 13.31
N LEU A 753 -27.33 -2.01 14.55
CA LEU A 753 -28.15 -2.99 15.27
C LEU A 753 -29.61 -2.53 15.31
N PHE A 754 -30.54 -3.46 15.20
CA PHE A 754 -31.97 -3.19 15.28
C PHE A 754 -32.66 -4.22 16.16
N ALA A 755 -33.88 -3.89 16.60
CA ALA A 755 -34.76 -4.85 17.25
C ALA A 755 -35.70 -5.45 16.20
N ASP A 756 -35.81 -6.78 16.18
CA ASP A 756 -36.75 -7.48 15.32
C ASP A 756 -38.22 -7.24 15.73
N ALA A 757 -39.15 -7.84 14.99
CA ALA A 757 -40.59 -7.73 15.28
C ALA A 757 -41.00 -8.24 16.67
N GLN A 758 -40.15 -9.02 17.35
CA GLN A 758 -40.33 -9.53 18.71
C GLN A 758 -39.53 -8.73 19.75
N SER A 759 -39.00 -7.56 19.39
CA SER A 759 -38.16 -6.70 20.23
C SER A 759 -36.85 -7.34 20.70
N ARG A 760 -36.33 -8.32 19.95
CA ARG A 760 -35.04 -8.97 20.20
C ARG A 760 -33.95 -8.27 19.39
N MET A 761 -32.79 -8.07 20.00
CA MET A 761 -31.66 -7.41 19.35
C MET A 761 -31.04 -8.31 18.27
N THR A 762 -30.80 -7.71 17.11
CA THR A 762 -30.30 -8.36 15.91
C THR A 762 -29.15 -7.55 15.31
N ALA A 763 -28.08 -8.24 14.94
CA ALA A 763 -27.01 -7.70 14.11
C ALA A 763 -27.37 -7.86 12.63
N PRO A 764 -27.40 -6.78 11.83
CA PRO A 764 -27.79 -6.85 10.43
C PRO A 764 -26.77 -7.60 9.57
N ALA A 765 -27.24 -8.21 8.49
CA ALA A 765 -26.41 -8.80 7.45
C ALA A 765 -25.38 -7.79 6.89
N GLY A 766 -24.20 -8.31 6.58
CA GLY A 766 -23.04 -7.58 6.09
C GLY A 766 -22.32 -6.71 7.12
N MET A 767 -22.78 -6.61 8.38
CA MET A 767 -22.00 -6.00 9.47
C MET A 767 -20.75 -6.82 9.76
N ARG A 768 -19.61 -6.20 10.11
CA ARG A 768 -18.40 -6.91 10.56
C ARG A 768 -18.68 -7.91 11.68
N ASN A 769 -18.02 -9.06 11.59
CA ASN A 769 -17.89 -10.02 12.66
C ASN A 769 -16.80 -9.57 13.65
N PHE A 770 -17.21 -9.16 14.86
CA PHE A 770 -16.30 -8.71 15.94
C PHE A 770 -15.93 -9.82 16.94
N SER A 771 -16.04 -11.09 16.56
CA SER A 771 -15.49 -12.20 17.36
C SER A 771 -14.00 -12.40 17.09
N GLY A 772 -13.33 -13.19 17.94
CA GLY A 772 -11.93 -13.59 17.71
C GLY A 772 -11.71 -14.43 16.44
N ARG A 773 -12.77 -14.83 15.73
CA ARG A 773 -12.68 -15.66 14.52
C ARG A 773 -11.88 -14.98 13.40
N ALA A 774 -12.02 -13.66 13.22
CA ALA A 774 -11.30 -12.94 12.16
C ALA A 774 -9.76 -12.97 12.34
N MET A 775 -9.27 -13.16 13.56
CA MET A 775 -7.84 -13.21 13.92
C MET A 775 -7.35 -14.64 14.12
N ASN A 776 -8.15 -15.66 13.79
CA ASN A 776 -7.84 -17.04 14.15
C ASN A 776 -6.71 -17.69 13.32
N LEU A 777 -6.15 -16.95 12.35
CA LEU A 777 -4.98 -17.35 11.57
C LEU A 777 -3.69 -16.64 12.06
N ASP A 778 -3.82 -15.70 13.00
CA ASP A 778 -2.68 -14.94 13.52
C ASP A 778 -1.84 -15.84 14.42
N HIS A 779 -0.52 -15.81 14.21
CA HIS A 779 0.42 -16.60 14.98
C HIS A 779 1.79 -15.94 15.01
N VAL A 780 2.53 -16.24 16.07
CA VAL A 780 3.95 -15.89 16.20
C VAL A 780 4.78 -16.73 15.24
N LYS A 781 5.99 -16.28 14.91
CA LYS A 781 6.95 -17.11 14.16
C LYS A 781 7.29 -18.37 14.96
N CYS A 782 7.34 -19.51 14.30
CA CYS A 782 7.66 -20.79 14.92
C CYS A 782 8.27 -21.77 13.91
N ASP A 783 9.15 -22.64 14.39
CA ASP A 783 9.89 -23.60 13.54
C ASP A 783 8.99 -24.67 12.91
N ALA A 784 7.83 -24.93 13.52
CA ALA A 784 6.84 -25.87 13.01
C ALA A 784 5.43 -25.41 13.39
N LEU A 785 4.61 -25.09 12.37
CA LEU A 785 3.21 -24.74 12.56
C LEU A 785 2.36 -26.02 12.52
N VAL A 786 1.69 -26.30 13.63
CA VAL A 786 0.77 -27.43 13.77
C VAL A 786 -0.67 -26.92 13.76
N TRP A 787 -1.53 -27.61 13.03
CA TRP A 787 -2.94 -27.25 12.92
C TRP A 787 -3.79 -28.04 13.92
N VAL A 788 -4.29 -27.38 14.96
CA VAL A 788 -5.21 -27.98 15.95
C VAL A 788 -6.60 -27.40 15.76
N ALA A 789 -7.58 -28.25 15.42
CA ALA A 789 -8.95 -27.83 15.16
C ALA A 789 -9.07 -26.66 14.14
N ASN A 790 -8.29 -26.72 13.06
CA ASN A 790 -8.21 -25.68 12.00
C ASN A 790 -7.68 -24.31 12.47
N LEU A 791 -6.96 -24.27 13.59
CA LEU A 791 -6.23 -23.11 14.11
C LEU A 791 -4.72 -23.39 14.10
N PRO A 792 -3.89 -22.40 13.73
CA PRO A 792 -2.45 -22.53 13.80
C PRO A 792 -1.99 -22.52 15.26
N THR A 793 -1.08 -23.43 15.60
CA THR A 793 -0.44 -23.53 16.91
C THR A 793 1.03 -23.86 16.72
N CYS A 794 1.90 -23.35 17.57
CA CYS A 794 3.31 -23.70 17.52
C CYS A 794 3.51 -25.09 18.17
N GLY A 795 4.13 -26.05 17.45
CA GLY A 795 4.42 -27.39 17.95
C GLY A 795 5.35 -27.40 19.19
N GLY A 796 5.22 -28.41 20.05
CA GLY A 796 5.75 -28.46 21.42
C GLY A 796 7.27 -28.30 21.62
N ALA A 797 7.64 -27.92 22.86
CA ALA A 797 9.00 -27.73 23.40
C ALA A 797 10.01 -27.18 22.39
N VAL A 798 9.97 -25.86 22.17
CA VAL A 798 11.09 -25.09 21.61
C VAL A 798 12.37 -25.69 22.17
N ALA A 799 13.19 -26.34 21.33
CA ALA A 799 14.48 -26.83 21.77
C ALA A 799 15.19 -25.61 22.36
N ARG A 800 15.44 -25.60 23.67
CA ARG A 800 16.00 -24.44 24.39
C ARG A 800 17.31 -24.05 23.71
N GLY A 801 17.28 -23.10 22.78
CA GLY A 801 18.43 -22.71 21.98
C GLY A 801 18.16 -22.25 20.54
N VAL A 802 17.01 -22.56 19.92
CA VAL A 802 16.68 -22.07 18.56
C VAL A 802 15.81 -20.81 18.66
N ALA A 803 16.26 -19.72 18.04
CA ALA A 803 15.47 -18.49 17.97
C ALA A 803 14.39 -18.66 16.89
N THR A 804 13.11 -18.60 17.27
CA THR A 804 11.98 -18.69 16.33
C THR A 804 11.81 -17.43 15.47
N ASN A 805 12.57 -16.38 15.75
CA ASN A 805 12.68 -15.14 14.98
C ASN A 805 14.17 -14.83 14.74
N PRO A 806 14.89 -15.65 13.95
CA PRO A 806 16.33 -15.51 13.73
C PRO A 806 16.71 -14.16 13.10
N THR A 807 15.79 -13.56 12.34
CA THR A 807 16.01 -12.24 11.73
C THR A 807 15.93 -11.09 12.73
N GLY A 808 15.28 -11.29 13.89
CA GLY A 808 15.07 -10.23 14.88
C GLY A 808 14.10 -9.13 14.42
N THR A 809 13.27 -9.41 13.41
CA THR A 809 12.28 -8.49 12.84
C THR A 809 10.94 -8.61 13.57
N ASP A 810 9.79 -8.61 12.87
CA ASP A 810 8.47 -8.76 13.50
C ASP A 810 8.35 -10.10 14.22
N PRO A 811 7.97 -10.17 15.51
CA PRO A 811 7.77 -11.44 16.20
C PRO A 811 6.55 -12.24 15.68
N MET A 812 5.63 -11.59 14.96
CA MET A 812 4.47 -12.23 14.34
C MET A 812 4.79 -12.65 12.91
N ALA A 813 4.52 -13.90 12.56
CA ALA A 813 4.51 -14.31 11.15
C ALA A 813 3.32 -13.67 10.42
N ARG A 814 2.18 -13.55 11.13
CA ARG A 814 0.94 -13.01 10.61
C ARG A 814 0.14 -12.27 11.67
N ARG A 815 -0.39 -11.09 11.32
CA ARG A 815 -1.33 -10.32 12.16
C ARG A 815 -2.45 -9.71 11.34
N THR A 816 -3.69 -10.02 11.70
CA THR A 816 -4.88 -9.53 11.03
C THR A 816 -5.39 -8.28 11.73
N ALA A 817 -5.59 -7.24 10.96
CA ALA A 817 -6.26 -6.02 11.36
C ALA A 817 -7.34 -5.69 10.34
N PHE A 818 -8.23 -4.79 10.71
CA PHE A 818 -9.21 -4.25 9.79
C PHE A 818 -8.91 -2.78 9.53
N ASP A 819 -9.03 -2.37 8.27
CA ASP A 819 -8.90 -0.99 7.82
C ASP A 819 -10.19 -0.59 7.10
N GLY A 820 -11.03 0.21 7.78
CA GLY A 820 -12.37 0.52 7.30
C GLY A 820 -13.20 -0.75 7.10
N GLN A 821 -13.50 -1.07 5.84
CA GLN A 821 -14.29 -2.23 5.36
C GLN A 821 -13.43 -3.43 4.96
N ALA A 822 -12.14 -3.17 4.74
CA ALA A 822 -11.18 -4.13 4.26
C ALA A 822 -10.47 -4.81 5.43
N VAL A 823 -9.92 -5.98 5.14
CA VAL A 823 -9.01 -6.69 6.02
C VAL A 823 -7.59 -6.40 5.55
N ARG A 824 -6.72 -6.07 6.49
CA ARG A 824 -5.28 -5.90 6.27
C ARG A 824 -4.53 -6.91 7.13
N VAL A 825 -3.75 -7.78 6.50
CA VAL A 825 -2.95 -8.82 7.16
C VAL A 825 -1.49 -8.44 7.04
N ALA A 826 -0.84 -8.06 8.14
CA ALA A 826 0.61 -7.86 8.17
C ALA A 826 1.33 -9.23 8.10
N LEU A 827 2.40 -9.30 7.32
CA LEU A 827 3.16 -10.53 7.01
C LEU A 827 4.62 -10.34 7.43
N GLY A 828 5.01 -10.94 8.55
CA GLY A 828 6.25 -10.59 9.24
C GLY A 828 7.47 -11.47 8.99
N ASN A 829 7.32 -12.58 8.26
CA ASN A 829 8.47 -13.39 7.85
C ASN A 829 9.39 -12.60 6.93
N ASP A 830 10.67 -12.66 7.23
CA ASP A 830 11.75 -11.94 6.57
C ASP A 830 12.97 -12.85 6.42
N GLY A 831 14.00 -12.34 5.75
CA GLY A 831 15.32 -12.92 5.69
C GLY A 831 16.36 -11.83 5.48
N TYR A 832 17.64 -12.16 5.62
CA TYR A 832 18.70 -11.20 5.41
C TYR A 832 19.92 -11.81 4.74
N LEU A 833 20.66 -10.95 4.06
CA LEU A 833 21.99 -11.20 3.51
C LEU A 833 23.00 -10.44 4.36
N GLU A 834 23.98 -11.16 4.90
CA GLU A 834 24.95 -10.64 5.85
C GLU A 834 26.33 -10.53 5.21
N TYR A 835 26.85 -9.30 5.14
CA TYR A 835 28.13 -8.98 4.50
C TYR A 835 29.14 -8.43 5.52
N PRO A 836 30.42 -8.86 5.46
CA PRO A 836 31.44 -8.31 6.34
C PRO A 836 31.62 -6.81 6.11
N VAL A 837 31.60 -6.04 7.20
CA VAL A 837 31.90 -4.61 7.16
C VAL A 837 33.40 -4.44 7.33
N PRO A 838 34.08 -3.75 6.39
CA PRO A 838 35.50 -3.47 6.54
C PRO A 838 35.80 -2.64 7.80
N GLY A 839 37.00 -2.81 8.35
CA GLY A 839 37.43 -2.15 9.57
C GLY A 839 37.62 -0.63 9.43
N ARG A 840 37.47 0.06 10.56
CA ARG A 840 37.46 1.53 10.71
C ARG A 840 38.38 1.97 11.84
N LEU A 841 39.06 3.09 11.63
CA LEU A 841 39.90 3.79 12.59
C LEU A 841 39.50 5.27 12.65
N THR A 842 39.11 5.74 13.83
CA THR A 842 38.82 7.15 14.10
C THR A 842 39.96 7.81 14.85
N ILE A 843 40.45 8.94 14.33
CA ILE A 843 41.47 9.79 14.95
C ILE A 843 40.80 11.08 15.38
N THR A 844 40.81 11.43 16.66
CA THR A 844 40.15 12.64 17.16
C THR A 844 41.16 13.66 17.67
N LYS A 845 40.88 14.95 17.46
CA LYS A 845 41.70 16.05 17.98
C LYS A 845 40.89 17.06 18.79
N GLN A 846 41.26 17.25 20.05
CA GLN A 846 40.78 18.32 20.93
C GLN A 846 41.90 19.29 21.29
N VAL A 847 41.53 20.54 21.51
CA VAL A 847 42.41 21.60 22.04
C VAL A 847 41.74 22.22 23.26
N SER A 848 42.42 22.17 24.39
CA SER A 848 42.00 22.79 25.65
C SER A 848 42.84 24.04 25.92
N SER A 849 42.24 25.08 26.49
CA SER A 849 42.93 26.31 26.92
C SER A 849 42.29 26.86 28.19
N ALA A 850 43.03 27.65 28.97
CA ALA A 850 42.47 28.42 30.07
C ALA A 850 41.52 29.53 29.56
N GLY A 851 40.64 30.01 30.43
CA GLY A 851 39.68 31.08 30.09
C GLY A 851 40.38 32.38 29.68
N GLY A 852 39.88 33.02 28.62
CA GLY A 852 40.43 34.28 28.08
C GLY A 852 41.55 34.10 27.03
N LEU A 853 42.02 32.88 26.80
CA LEU A 853 42.92 32.54 25.70
C LEU A 853 42.15 32.23 24.41
N ASN A 854 42.75 32.52 23.26
CA ASN A 854 42.14 32.42 21.94
C ASN A 854 42.99 31.50 21.02
N PRO A 855 43.07 30.19 21.28
CA PRO A 855 43.80 29.27 20.41
C PRO A 855 43.28 29.40 18.97
N ASN A 856 44.19 29.47 17.99
CA ASN A 856 43.81 29.57 16.58
C ASN A 856 42.96 28.36 16.14
N PRO A 857 41.66 28.54 15.82
CA PRO A 857 40.77 27.43 15.44
C PRO A 857 41.14 26.82 14.08
N ALA A 858 41.94 27.51 13.27
CA ALA A 858 42.46 26.99 12.00
C ALA A 858 43.79 26.24 12.16
N GLN A 859 44.39 26.21 13.36
CA GLN A 859 45.63 25.48 13.61
C GLN A 859 45.40 23.99 13.40
N ARG A 860 46.19 23.40 12.50
CA ARG A 860 46.14 21.96 12.21
C ARG A 860 47.33 21.24 12.82
N PHE A 861 47.09 20.03 13.29
CA PHE A 861 48.08 19.12 13.83
C PHE A 861 48.19 17.92 12.89
N GLU A 862 49.42 17.49 12.60
CA GLU A 862 49.67 16.36 11.72
C GLU A 862 49.71 15.05 12.51
N PHE A 863 49.03 14.02 12.01
CA PHE A 863 48.99 12.67 12.57
C PHE A 863 49.54 11.71 11.53
N THR A 864 50.65 11.03 11.85
CA THR A 864 51.21 9.96 11.04
C THR A 864 50.49 8.65 11.38
N VAL A 865 49.94 7.98 10.38
CA VAL A 865 49.21 6.72 10.54
C VAL A 865 50.09 5.59 10.04
N SER A 866 50.58 4.75 10.95
CA SER A 866 51.32 3.53 10.62
C SER A 866 50.35 2.35 10.61
N LEU A 867 50.30 1.63 9.48
CA LEU A 867 49.45 0.47 9.27
C LEU A 867 50.31 -0.78 9.02
N GLY A 868 49.89 -1.94 9.53
CA GLY A 868 50.61 -3.21 9.43
C GLY A 868 49.71 -4.42 9.67
N GLY A 869 50.28 -5.54 10.12
CA GLY A 869 49.53 -6.78 10.32
C GLY A 869 49.09 -7.38 8.98
N THR A 870 47.78 -7.53 8.79
CA THR A 870 47.18 -8.05 7.55
C THR A 870 47.07 -7.02 6.41
N VAL A 871 47.51 -5.78 6.62
CA VAL A 871 47.49 -4.72 5.60
C VAL A 871 48.48 -5.03 4.46
N PRO A 872 48.04 -5.11 3.19
CA PRO A 872 48.94 -5.31 2.07
C PRO A 872 49.96 -4.17 1.91
N THR A 873 51.18 -4.51 1.48
CA THR A 873 52.25 -3.53 1.28
C THR A 873 51.86 -2.52 0.20
N GLY A 874 51.96 -1.22 0.51
CA GLY A 874 51.61 -0.14 -0.42
C GLY A 874 50.11 0.18 -0.52
N ALA A 875 49.25 -0.51 0.25
CA ALA A 875 47.82 -0.21 0.27
C ALA A 875 47.55 1.21 0.78
N ALA A 876 46.52 1.85 0.21
CA ALA A 876 46.02 3.16 0.62
C ALA A 876 44.53 3.04 0.97
N PHE A 877 44.14 3.65 2.09
CA PHE A 877 42.78 3.55 2.63
C PHE A 877 42.12 4.93 2.64
N PRO A 878 40.86 5.04 2.16
CA PRO A 878 40.17 6.33 2.16
C PRO A 878 39.91 6.83 3.59
N TYR A 879 39.96 8.15 3.76
CA TYR A 879 39.57 8.82 5.00
C TYR A 879 38.80 10.10 4.73
N SER A 880 37.91 10.46 5.66
CA SER A 880 37.17 11.73 5.67
C SER A 880 37.29 12.43 7.02
N VAL A 881 37.28 13.76 7.02
CA VAL A 881 37.36 14.58 8.23
C VAL A 881 36.00 15.20 8.55
N TYR A 882 35.64 15.19 9.83
CA TYR A 882 34.36 15.67 10.37
C TYR A 882 34.59 16.64 11.52
N ARG A 883 33.53 17.37 11.91
CA ARG A 883 33.50 18.07 13.20
C ARG A 883 33.07 17.07 14.27
N GLN A 884 33.63 17.15 15.47
CA GLN A 884 33.25 16.22 16.55
C GLN A 884 31.78 16.35 16.99
N GLY A 885 31.12 17.49 16.71
CA GLY A 885 29.68 17.68 16.92
C GLY A 885 28.78 17.29 15.73
N ASP A 886 29.36 16.96 14.56
CA ASP A 886 28.65 16.51 13.37
C ASP A 886 29.52 15.50 12.61
N THR A 887 29.28 14.21 12.88
CA THR A 887 29.99 13.09 12.28
C THR A 887 29.27 12.53 11.05
N THR A 888 28.21 13.20 10.58
CA THR A 888 27.42 12.75 9.43
C THR A 888 27.82 13.47 8.16
N THR A 889 28.25 14.72 8.28
CA THR A 889 28.65 15.57 7.15
C THR A 889 30.17 15.75 7.11
N PRO A 890 30.88 15.16 6.13
CA PRO A 890 32.31 15.40 5.99
C PRO A 890 32.59 16.86 5.64
N LEU A 891 33.68 17.40 6.15
CA LEU A 891 34.13 18.75 5.83
C LEU A 891 34.54 18.81 4.34
N PRO A 892 33.99 19.76 3.54
CA PRO A 892 34.30 19.84 2.12
C PRO A 892 35.80 19.97 1.85
N GLY A 893 36.32 19.13 0.93
CA GLY A 893 37.74 19.12 0.55
C GLY A 893 38.69 18.59 1.64
N ARG A 894 38.17 17.99 2.72
CA ARG A 894 38.95 17.47 3.85
C ARG A 894 38.88 15.94 3.92
N GLY A 895 39.26 15.26 2.85
CA GLY A 895 39.38 13.81 2.79
C GLY A 895 40.48 13.40 1.81
N GLY A 896 40.76 12.12 1.74
CA GLY A 896 41.80 11.59 0.85
C GLY A 896 42.03 10.10 1.07
N THR A 897 43.21 9.62 0.72
CA THR A 897 43.67 8.28 1.06
C THR A 897 44.92 8.34 1.95
N VAL A 898 45.10 7.35 2.81
CA VAL A 898 46.26 7.23 3.70
C VAL A 898 46.87 5.83 3.55
N SER A 899 48.15 5.78 3.23
CA SER A 899 48.97 4.57 3.28
C SER A 899 49.72 4.49 4.62
N SER A 900 50.32 3.34 4.93
CA SER A 900 51.20 3.23 6.10
C SER A 900 52.34 4.26 6.04
N GLY A 901 52.48 5.06 7.09
CA GLY A 901 53.39 6.22 7.17
C GLY A 901 52.82 7.52 6.60
N GLY A 902 51.61 7.50 6.04
CA GLY A 902 50.92 8.68 5.55
C GLY A 902 50.45 9.62 6.67
N LYS A 903 50.14 10.86 6.32
CA LYS A 903 49.77 11.92 7.29
C LYS A 903 48.33 12.41 7.09
N ILE A 904 47.65 12.68 8.19
CA ILE A 904 46.33 13.31 8.24
C ILE A 904 46.41 14.56 9.11
N ALA A 905 45.78 15.66 8.68
CA ALA A 905 45.81 16.94 9.40
C ALA A 905 44.44 17.30 9.99
N LEU A 906 44.39 17.49 11.31
CA LEU A 906 43.16 17.84 12.06
C LEU A 906 43.34 19.12 12.88
N ALA A 907 42.31 19.96 12.93
CA ALA A 907 42.21 21.08 13.85
C ALA A 907 41.52 20.68 15.16
N GLY A 908 41.56 21.56 16.17
CA GLY A 908 40.83 21.35 17.42
C GLY A 908 39.33 21.22 17.18
N GLY A 909 38.72 20.15 17.71
CA GLY A 909 37.30 19.84 17.53
C GLY A 909 36.99 19.07 16.24
N GLU A 910 37.99 18.59 15.52
CA GLU A 910 37.82 17.72 14.34
C GLU A 910 38.13 16.25 14.64
N LEU A 911 37.67 15.34 13.78
CA LEU A 911 38.08 13.95 13.73
C LEU A 911 38.30 13.48 12.29
N ALA A 912 39.18 12.51 12.06
CA ALA A 912 39.29 11.78 10.80
C ALA A 912 38.81 10.35 11.00
N GLU A 913 38.13 9.81 9.99
CA GLU A 913 37.75 8.41 9.95
C GLU A 913 38.37 7.73 8.74
N VAL A 914 39.26 6.76 8.98
CA VAL A 914 39.85 5.87 7.98
C VAL A 914 38.99 4.62 7.90
N VAL A 915 38.62 4.21 6.69
CA VAL A 915 37.70 3.10 6.43
C VAL A 915 38.33 2.07 5.48
N GLY A 916 37.81 0.84 5.46
CA GLY A 916 38.31 -0.21 4.56
C GLY A 916 39.46 -1.06 5.10
N LEU A 917 39.78 -1.00 6.40
CA LEU A 917 40.92 -1.71 6.99
C LEU A 917 40.62 -3.23 7.12
N PRO A 918 41.54 -4.13 6.75
CA PRO A 918 41.31 -5.57 6.85
C PRO A 918 41.27 -6.05 8.31
N ASN A 919 40.58 -7.18 8.56
CA ASN A 919 40.64 -7.86 9.86
C ASN A 919 42.09 -8.25 10.19
N GLY A 920 42.54 -7.99 11.42
CA GLY A 920 43.92 -8.19 11.85
C GLY A 920 44.88 -7.06 11.45
N ALA A 921 44.40 -5.97 10.84
CA ALA A 921 45.23 -4.81 10.55
C ALA A 921 45.72 -4.19 11.86
N THR A 922 47.01 -3.95 12.01
CA THR A 922 47.53 -3.21 13.16
C THR A 922 47.65 -1.73 12.82
N TYR A 923 47.33 -0.85 13.75
CA TYR A 923 47.53 0.59 13.58
C TYR A 923 48.36 1.16 14.73
N THR A 924 49.13 2.21 14.42
CA THR A 924 49.73 3.12 15.39
C THR A 924 49.59 4.54 14.85
N VAL A 925 49.06 5.46 15.65
CA VAL A 925 48.90 6.87 15.25
C VAL A 925 49.85 7.72 16.09
N THR A 926 50.67 8.54 15.44
CA THR A 926 51.62 9.44 16.12
C THR A 926 51.35 10.88 15.73
N GLU A 927 51.08 11.73 16.72
CA GLU A 927 51.02 13.18 16.51
C GLU A 927 52.43 13.75 16.28
N GLY A 928 52.59 14.55 15.23
CA GLY A 928 53.85 15.18 14.84
C GLY A 928 54.29 16.31 15.77
N GLY A 929 55.28 17.09 15.31
CA GLY A 929 55.78 18.25 16.05
C GLY A 929 54.69 19.28 16.30
N LEU A 930 54.62 19.79 17.53
CA LEU A 930 53.62 20.79 17.92
C LEU A 930 54.12 22.20 17.63
N PRO A 931 53.25 23.11 17.15
CA PRO A 931 53.57 24.53 17.04
C PRO A 931 53.89 25.16 18.41
N PRO A 932 54.53 26.34 18.44
CA PRO A 932 54.71 27.11 19.67
C PRO A 932 53.40 27.28 20.43
N ALA A 933 53.48 27.30 21.76
CA ALA A 933 52.34 27.40 22.68
C ALA A 933 51.37 26.19 22.73
N TYR A 934 51.60 25.13 21.96
CA TYR A 934 50.84 23.88 22.09
C TYR A 934 51.68 22.78 22.73
N SER A 935 51.09 22.07 23.68
CA SER A 935 51.68 20.88 24.29
C SER A 935 50.67 19.72 24.22
N ARG A 936 51.17 18.48 24.05
CA ARG A 936 50.30 17.31 24.04
C ARG A 936 49.99 16.91 25.47
N THR A 937 48.71 16.89 25.79
CA THR A 937 48.20 16.57 27.14
C THR A 937 47.79 15.11 27.24
N SER A 938 47.24 14.56 26.16
CA SER A 938 46.91 13.15 26.05
C SER A 938 46.94 12.73 24.57
N PRO A 939 47.36 11.49 24.27
CA PRO A 939 47.89 10.47 25.17
C PRO A 939 49.40 10.65 25.39
N THR A 940 49.95 10.03 26.45
CA THR A 940 51.40 10.05 26.71
C THR A 940 52.17 9.23 25.68
N GLU A 941 51.60 8.10 25.26
CA GLU A 941 52.12 7.20 24.22
C GLU A 941 51.27 7.24 22.96
N SER A 942 51.85 6.86 21.82
CA SER A 942 51.11 6.77 20.54
C SER A 942 50.02 5.70 20.63
N PRO A 943 48.73 6.00 20.39
CA PRO A 943 47.67 5.00 20.38
C PRO A 943 47.94 3.94 19.31
N SER A 944 47.89 2.68 19.72
CA SER A 944 48.05 1.53 18.82
C SER A 944 47.06 0.42 19.14
N GLY A 945 46.72 -0.38 18.15
CA GLY A 945 45.79 -1.50 18.33
C GLY A 945 45.69 -2.40 17.10
N ILE A 946 44.80 -3.39 17.19
CA ILE A 946 44.47 -4.33 16.11
C ILE A 946 43.01 -4.09 15.71
N ILE A 947 42.78 -3.88 14.42
CA ILE A 947 41.45 -3.89 13.82
C ILE A 947 40.93 -5.31 13.89
N THR A 948 40.00 -5.55 14.79
CA THR A 948 39.28 -6.82 14.86
C THR A 948 37.95 -6.60 14.16
N VAL A 949 37.79 -7.15 12.96
CA VAL A 949 36.47 -7.25 12.33
C VAL A 949 35.91 -8.60 12.79
N PRO A 950 34.80 -8.60 13.54
CA PRO A 950 33.90 -7.47 13.72
C PRO A 950 34.23 -6.42 14.78
N GLN A 951 34.03 -5.13 14.44
CA GLN A 951 34.22 -4.01 15.37
C GLN A 951 32.89 -3.59 16.03
N SER A 952 32.87 -3.43 17.34
CA SER A 952 31.73 -2.85 18.08
C SER A 952 31.64 -1.31 17.96
N GLY A 953 32.67 -0.70 17.39
CA GLY A 953 32.83 0.74 17.15
C GLY A 953 34.19 0.96 16.47
N PRO A 954 34.42 2.11 15.82
CA PRO A 954 35.70 2.34 15.17
C PRO A 954 36.83 2.28 16.21
N ALA A 955 37.96 1.72 15.83
CA ALA A 955 39.15 1.79 16.67
C ALA A 955 39.48 3.27 16.92
N LEU A 956 39.81 3.65 18.15
CA LEU A 956 39.93 5.06 18.54
C LEU A 956 41.39 5.44 18.82
N ALA A 957 41.84 6.53 18.20
CA ALA A 957 43.09 7.22 18.51
C ALA A 957 42.77 8.68 18.88
N ALA A 958 42.59 8.94 20.17
CA ALA A 958 42.16 10.25 20.66
C ALA A 958 43.34 11.10 21.15
N PHE A 959 43.38 12.37 20.74
CA PHE A 959 44.43 13.31 21.10
C PHE A 959 43.87 14.62 21.68
N VAL A 960 44.48 15.11 22.75
CA VAL A 960 44.17 16.38 23.40
C VAL A 960 45.45 17.19 23.52
N ASN A 961 45.47 18.40 22.94
CA ASN A 961 46.52 19.39 23.20
C ASN A 961 46.02 20.44 24.17
N THR A 962 46.93 20.99 24.96
CA THR A 962 46.71 22.21 25.73
C THR A 962 47.43 23.38 25.05
N TYR A 963 46.70 24.46 24.85
CA TYR A 963 47.23 25.75 24.39
C TYR A 963 47.54 26.65 25.58
N ALA A 964 48.80 27.08 25.66
CA ALA A 964 49.33 27.99 26.67
C ALA A 964 50.43 28.87 26.02
N PRO A 965 50.20 30.19 25.84
CA PRO A 965 51.20 31.13 25.33
C PRO A 965 52.55 31.02 26.05
N ALA A 966 53.65 31.28 25.33
CA ALA A 966 54.97 31.29 25.93
C ALA A 966 55.02 32.36 27.03
N GLY A 967 55.62 32.04 28.18
CA GLY A 967 55.58 32.85 29.40
C GLY A 967 56.24 34.23 29.36
N THR A 968 56.46 34.82 28.17
CA THR A 968 56.87 36.21 28.00
C THR A 968 55.66 37.10 28.30
N PRO A 969 55.63 37.84 29.41
CA PRO A 969 54.51 38.68 29.75
C PRO A 969 54.36 39.81 28.71
N ALA A 970 53.12 40.21 28.42
CA ALA A 970 52.89 41.44 27.69
C ALA A 970 53.31 42.63 28.56
N VAL A 971 53.89 43.67 27.96
CA VAL A 971 54.45 44.80 28.72
C VAL A 971 53.80 46.13 28.34
N ALA A 972 53.52 46.97 29.32
CA ALA A 972 53.10 48.35 29.10
C ALA A 972 53.70 49.29 30.15
N THR A 973 54.11 50.49 29.73
CA THR A 973 54.79 51.47 30.60
C THR A 973 53.98 52.77 30.66
N PRO A 974 53.42 53.17 31.82
CA PRO A 974 52.77 54.45 31.96
C PRO A 974 53.81 55.54 32.25
N THR A 975 53.82 56.58 31.41
CA THR A 975 54.62 57.78 31.59
C THR A 975 53.74 58.95 32.02
N ILE A 976 54.29 59.80 32.88
CA ILE A 976 53.64 61.00 33.38
C ILE A 976 54.55 62.22 33.30
N ALA A 977 53.95 63.40 33.36
CA ALA A 977 54.62 64.69 33.32
C ALA A 977 53.94 65.64 34.32
N LYS A 978 54.73 66.37 35.10
CA LYS A 978 54.21 67.43 35.98
C LYS A 978 54.37 68.76 35.27
N VAL A 979 53.26 69.47 35.16
CA VAL A 979 53.20 70.81 34.57
C VAL A 979 52.86 71.81 35.68
N ILE A 980 53.63 72.89 35.74
CA ILE A 980 53.46 73.98 36.72
C ILE A 980 53.11 75.26 35.94
N PRO A 981 51.83 75.63 35.85
CA PRO A 981 51.42 76.86 35.19
C PRO A 981 52.00 78.10 35.90
N GLU A 982 52.22 79.17 35.12
CA GLU A 982 52.51 80.54 35.59
C GLU A 982 53.88 80.82 36.23
N ARG A 983 54.44 79.91 37.04
CA ARG A 983 55.73 80.12 37.73
C ARG A 983 56.91 79.37 37.10
N GLY A 984 56.65 78.31 36.34
CA GLY A 984 57.69 77.36 35.93
C GLY A 984 58.31 76.61 37.12
N TRP A 985 59.29 75.75 36.83
CA TRP A 985 60.05 75.00 37.84
C TRP A 985 61.13 75.87 38.47
N ALA A 986 61.26 75.83 39.80
CA ALA A 986 62.31 76.50 40.56
C ALA A 986 63.28 75.50 41.21
N GLU A 987 64.49 75.96 41.50
CA GLU A 987 65.49 75.19 42.25
C GLU A 987 64.94 74.88 43.67
N GLY A 988 64.78 73.60 43.99
CA GLY A 988 64.17 73.11 45.24
C GLY A 988 62.74 72.59 45.11
N ASP A 989 62.08 72.72 43.96
CA ASP A 989 60.75 72.13 43.73
C ASP A 989 60.80 70.59 43.73
N SER A 990 59.90 69.95 44.46
CA SER A 990 59.74 68.49 44.45
C SER A 990 58.27 68.11 44.56
N PHE A 991 57.80 67.31 43.60
CA PHE A 991 56.45 66.75 43.55
C PHE A 991 56.53 65.24 43.46
N SER A 992 55.41 64.55 43.72
CA SER A 992 55.34 63.10 43.56
C SER A 992 53.97 62.70 43.04
N ALA A 993 53.94 61.69 42.18
CA ALA A 993 52.70 61.09 41.71
C ALA A 993 52.64 59.64 42.16
N LYS A 994 51.43 59.20 42.51
CA LYS A 994 51.15 57.85 43.01
C LYS A 994 50.25 57.11 42.04
N MET A 995 50.63 55.89 41.68
CA MET A 995 49.82 54.98 40.88
C MET A 995 49.40 53.79 41.74
N CYS A 996 48.10 53.54 41.86
CA CYS A 996 47.53 52.39 42.56
C CYS A 996 46.80 51.49 41.56
N PRO A 997 46.94 50.16 41.62
CA PRO A 997 46.04 49.28 40.88
C PRO A 997 44.62 49.42 41.44
N ASP A 998 43.61 49.32 40.56
CA ASP A 998 42.19 49.37 40.94
C ASP A 998 41.80 48.20 41.87
N VAL A 999 42.58 47.11 41.85
CA VAL A 999 42.43 45.91 42.68
C VAL A 999 43.78 45.60 43.34
N GLY A 1000 43.82 45.42 44.67
CA GLY A 1000 45.06 45.10 45.41
C GLY A 1000 45.36 46.00 46.61
N GLY A 1001 44.61 47.10 46.78
CA GLY A 1001 44.72 47.98 47.95
C GLY A 1001 45.97 48.89 47.97
N ALA A 1002 46.06 49.76 48.98
CA ALA A 1002 47.05 50.85 49.02
C ALA A 1002 48.52 50.39 49.10
N ALA A 1003 48.77 49.15 49.53
CA ALA A 1003 50.12 48.59 49.66
C ALA A 1003 50.81 48.31 48.31
N ALA A 1004 50.04 48.17 47.23
CA ALA A 1004 50.54 47.95 45.88
C ALA A 1004 50.70 49.26 45.09
N CYS A 1005 50.55 50.42 45.75
CA CYS A 1005 50.73 51.70 45.09
C CYS A 1005 52.20 52.08 44.99
N GLU A 1006 52.58 52.61 43.84
CA GLU A 1006 53.93 53.09 43.57
C GLU A 1006 53.94 54.61 43.52
N THR A 1007 55.07 55.22 43.91
CA THR A 1007 55.23 56.68 43.87
C THR A 1007 56.50 57.03 43.14
N VAL A 1008 56.42 58.01 42.23
CA VAL A 1008 57.57 58.53 41.49
C VAL A 1008 57.75 60.03 41.76
N PRO A 1009 58.98 60.48 42.04
CA PRO A 1009 59.26 61.90 42.25
C PRO A 1009 59.39 62.64 40.91
N LEU A 1010 59.05 63.92 40.90
CA LEU A 1010 59.29 64.86 39.80
C LEU A 1010 59.95 66.13 40.34
N GLY A 1011 60.89 66.70 39.58
CA GLY A 1011 61.71 67.84 40.00
C GLY A 1011 62.17 68.72 38.83
N PRO A 1012 62.82 69.87 39.09
CA PRO A 1012 63.30 70.77 38.04
C PRO A 1012 64.30 70.12 37.06
N GLY A 1013 65.05 69.11 37.52
CA GLY A 1013 65.97 68.33 36.67
C GLY A 1013 65.30 67.21 35.86
N SER A 1014 64.05 66.87 36.15
CA SER A 1014 63.27 65.84 35.43
C SER A 1014 61.77 66.05 35.65
N THR A 1015 61.13 66.66 34.66
CA THR A 1015 59.72 67.08 34.71
C THR A 1015 58.75 65.98 34.25
N THR A 1016 59.28 64.84 33.81
CA THR A 1016 58.56 63.62 33.43
C THR A 1016 59.06 62.43 34.26
N ALA A 1017 58.19 61.46 34.53
CA ALA A 1017 58.53 60.25 35.26
C ALA A 1017 57.76 59.05 34.69
N ALA A 1018 58.31 57.85 34.81
CA ALA A 1018 57.64 56.59 34.46
C ALA A 1018 57.51 55.72 35.69
N PHE A 1019 56.39 55.02 35.87
CA PHE A 1019 56.21 54.04 36.95
C PHE A 1019 56.88 52.68 36.65
N GLY A 1020 57.81 52.65 35.69
CA GLY A 1020 58.45 51.43 35.19
C GLY A 1020 57.53 50.59 34.30
N GLN A 1021 58.14 49.61 33.64
CA GLN A 1021 57.44 48.64 32.81
C GLN A 1021 56.57 47.72 33.68
N LYS A 1022 55.30 47.52 33.29
CA LYS A 1022 54.40 46.55 33.92
C LYS A 1022 54.26 45.32 33.03
N GLU A 1023 54.40 44.16 33.65
CA GLU A 1023 54.29 42.85 33.04
C GLU A 1023 52.90 42.25 33.29
N PHE A 1024 52.31 41.66 32.25
CA PHE A 1024 51.00 41.02 32.29
C PHE A 1024 51.09 39.62 31.68
N SER A 1025 50.95 38.61 32.53
CA SER A 1025 51.10 37.19 32.15
C SER A 1025 49.79 36.52 31.73
N ALA A 1026 48.66 37.23 31.78
CA ALA A 1026 47.35 36.72 31.38
C ALA A 1026 46.56 37.76 30.57
N PRO A 1027 45.76 37.33 29.56
CA PRO A 1027 44.79 38.19 28.92
C PRO A 1027 43.79 38.76 29.92
N GLY A 1028 43.35 40.00 29.68
CA GLY A 1028 42.41 40.69 30.56
C GLY A 1028 42.59 42.19 30.56
N THR A 1029 41.78 42.87 31.37
CA THR A 1029 41.82 44.33 31.53
C THR A 1029 42.32 44.67 32.93
N TYR A 1030 43.40 45.44 32.99
CA TYR A 1030 44.06 45.86 34.23
C TYR A 1030 43.92 47.37 34.38
N GLY A 1031 43.26 47.81 35.46
CA GLY A 1031 43.03 49.22 35.75
C GLY A 1031 43.97 49.73 36.84
N TYR A 1032 44.46 50.94 36.65
CA TYR A 1032 45.28 51.67 37.61
C TYR A 1032 44.78 53.11 37.72
N THR A 1033 44.84 53.67 38.92
CA THR A 1033 44.51 55.06 39.21
C THR A 1033 45.77 55.82 39.61
N ILE A 1034 46.05 56.91 38.90
CA ILE A 1034 47.20 57.80 39.08
C ILE A 1034 46.71 59.13 39.67
N THR A 1035 47.26 59.54 40.81
CA THR A 1035 46.96 60.81 41.49
C THR A 1035 48.24 61.54 41.86
N GLU A 1036 48.15 62.86 42.01
CA GLU A 1036 49.24 63.60 42.66
C GLU A 1036 49.25 63.32 44.17
N VAL A 1037 50.44 63.28 44.78
CA VAL A 1037 50.62 63.16 46.23
C VAL A 1037 50.74 64.55 46.84
N ASP A 1038 49.92 64.84 47.85
CA ASP A 1038 49.98 66.11 48.59
C ASP A 1038 51.34 66.31 49.25
N GLY A 1039 51.85 67.54 49.19
CA GLY A 1039 53.12 67.92 49.79
C GLY A 1039 53.08 69.30 50.46
N LEU A 1040 54.26 69.81 50.82
CA LEU A 1040 54.42 71.04 51.62
C LEU A 1040 55.14 72.17 50.85
N ALA A 1041 55.21 72.11 49.51
CA ALA A 1041 55.85 73.16 48.72
C ALA A 1041 55.08 74.48 48.85
N LEU A 1042 55.72 75.49 49.47
CA LEU A 1042 55.10 76.78 49.75
C LEU A 1042 54.69 77.49 48.46
N GLY A 1043 53.42 77.92 48.39
CA GLY A 1043 52.86 78.64 47.24
C GLY A 1043 52.14 77.77 46.20
N PHE A 1044 52.02 76.45 46.41
CA PHE A 1044 51.31 75.54 45.52
C PHE A 1044 50.07 74.89 46.15
N SER A 1045 49.01 74.74 45.34
CA SER A 1045 47.93 73.78 45.58
C SER A 1045 48.18 72.52 44.76
N TYR A 1046 48.06 71.34 45.38
CA TYR A 1046 48.24 70.05 44.72
C TYR A 1046 46.96 69.64 43.98
N SER A 1047 47.12 68.89 42.88
CA SER A 1047 46.01 68.51 42.00
C SER A 1047 45.15 67.41 42.62
N GLY A 1048 43.85 67.68 42.74
CA GLY A 1048 42.84 66.64 43.06
C GLY A 1048 42.43 65.76 41.88
N ALA A 1049 43.07 65.88 40.71
CA ALA A 1049 42.73 65.07 39.54
C ALA A 1049 43.22 63.63 39.69
N ALA A 1050 42.34 62.68 39.38
CA ALA A 1050 42.69 61.27 39.18
C ALA A 1050 42.70 60.94 37.69
N TYR A 1051 43.71 60.20 37.23
CA TYR A 1051 43.78 59.63 35.90
C TYR A 1051 43.71 58.11 35.98
N ARG A 1052 42.90 57.48 35.14
CA ARG A 1052 42.75 56.03 35.07
C ARG A 1052 43.50 55.49 33.86
N TRP A 1053 44.54 54.70 34.12
CA TRP A 1053 45.30 53.95 33.12
C TRP A 1053 44.74 52.54 33.02
N VAL A 1054 44.27 52.14 31.84
CA VAL A 1054 43.67 50.84 31.59
C VAL A 1054 44.53 50.11 30.57
N VAL A 1055 45.09 48.96 30.94
CA VAL A 1055 45.81 48.06 30.05
C VAL A 1055 44.89 46.93 29.62
N THR A 1056 44.75 46.70 28.32
CA THR A 1056 44.04 45.55 27.76
C THR A 1056 45.05 44.61 27.14
N VAL A 1057 45.09 43.38 27.66
CA VAL A 1057 45.98 42.30 27.21
C VAL A 1057 45.18 41.29 26.40
N THR A 1058 45.59 41.05 25.16
CA THR A 1058 44.94 40.13 24.22
C THR A 1058 45.92 39.06 23.76
N ASP A 1059 45.43 37.84 23.60
CA ASP A 1059 46.14 36.75 22.94
C ASP A 1059 45.87 36.76 21.43
N ASP A 1060 46.92 36.72 20.62
CA ASP A 1060 46.83 36.70 19.14
C ASP A 1060 46.62 35.31 18.54
N GLY A 1061 46.58 34.26 19.37
CA GLY A 1061 46.39 32.87 18.94
C GLY A 1061 47.63 32.21 18.35
N THR A 1062 48.76 32.91 18.30
CA THR A 1062 50.07 32.40 17.87
C THR A 1062 50.97 32.03 19.05
N GLY A 1063 50.50 32.23 20.28
CA GLY A 1063 51.26 32.03 21.50
C GLY A 1063 51.93 33.30 22.04
N THR A 1064 51.54 34.49 21.56
CA THR A 1064 52.07 35.80 22.00
C THR A 1064 50.96 36.66 22.61
N LEU A 1065 51.24 37.23 23.79
CA LEU A 1065 50.35 38.20 24.43
C LEU A 1065 50.71 39.64 24.02
N HIS A 1066 49.70 40.45 23.68
CA HIS A 1066 49.85 41.86 23.33
C HIS A 1066 49.18 42.74 24.38
N ALA A 1067 49.87 43.77 24.85
CA ALA A 1067 49.31 44.78 25.74
C ALA A 1067 49.10 46.09 24.98
N SER A 1068 47.88 46.62 25.06
CA SER A 1068 47.56 47.99 24.67
C SER A 1068 47.10 48.76 25.90
N SER A 1069 47.33 50.07 25.96
CA SER A 1069 46.91 50.84 27.12
C SER A 1069 46.29 52.19 26.75
N ALA A 1070 45.35 52.64 27.56
CA ALA A 1070 44.69 53.92 27.42
C ALA A 1070 44.69 54.66 28.76
N LEU A 1071 45.00 55.96 28.73
CA LEU A 1071 44.91 56.83 29.90
C LEU A 1071 43.69 57.75 29.73
N THR A 1072 42.84 57.81 30.75
CA THR A 1072 41.63 58.65 30.74
C THR A 1072 41.56 59.46 32.02
N GLN A 1073 41.06 60.70 31.94
CA GLN A 1073 40.79 61.51 33.12
C GLN A 1073 39.29 61.43 33.46
N PRO A 1074 38.86 60.68 34.48
CA PRO A 1074 37.50 60.77 34.98
C PRO A 1074 37.20 62.22 35.42
N LYS A 1075 36.12 62.81 34.88
CA LYS A 1075 35.72 64.21 35.11
C LYS A 1075 35.66 64.56 36.61
N SER A 1076 36.43 65.57 37.02
CA SER A 1076 36.34 66.19 38.35
C SER A 1076 35.23 67.27 38.39
N THR A 1077 34.31 67.16 39.35
CA THR A 1077 33.25 68.14 39.63
C THR A 1077 33.78 69.36 40.43
N ALA A 1078 34.17 70.39 39.68
CA ALA A 1078 34.23 71.83 39.96
C ALA A 1078 34.30 72.38 41.41
N ARG A 1079 35.33 73.21 41.66
CA ARG A 1079 35.24 74.69 41.65
C ARG A 1079 36.61 75.29 41.29
N ARG A 1080 36.62 76.24 40.34
CA ARG A 1080 37.80 76.86 39.72
C ARG A 1080 38.73 77.55 40.74
N LEU A 1081 40.02 77.19 40.70
CA LEU A 1081 41.20 78.08 40.56
C LEU A 1081 42.47 77.19 40.36
N SER A 1082 43.20 77.46 39.27
CA SER A 1082 44.60 77.07 38.92
C SER A 1082 45.11 75.63 39.12
N GLY A 1083 45.43 74.95 38.00
CA GLY A 1083 46.36 73.80 37.94
C GLY A 1083 46.02 72.73 36.91
N TRP A 1084 46.49 72.86 35.66
CA TRP A 1084 46.40 71.78 34.66
C TRP A 1084 47.67 70.91 34.69
N VAL A 1085 47.50 69.60 34.80
CA VAL A 1085 48.53 68.60 34.50
C VAL A 1085 48.26 68.08 33.07
N CYS A 1086 49.19 68.30 32.13
CA CYS A 1086 49.16 67.65 30.82
C CYS A 1086 50.02 66.38 30.88
N LEU A 1087 49.42 65.22 30.56
CA LEU A 1087 50.11 63.93 30.37
C LEU A 1087 49.92 63.53 28.91
N VAL A 1088 51.01 63.21 28.19
CA VAL A 1088 50.98 62.91 26.75
C VAL A 1088 51.34 61.44 26.53
N PRO A 1089 50.59 60.66 25.71
CA PRO A 1089 51.05 59.39 25.18
C PRO A 1089 52.07 59.61 24.05
N GLU A 1090 52.94 58.64 23.83
CA GLU A 1090 54.16 58.64 22.97
C GLU A 1090 54.01 59.03 21.47
N SER A 1091 52.95 59.72 21.01
CA SER A 1091 52.76 59.96 19.57
C SER A 1091 52.22 61.33 19.11
N ARG A 1092 52.08 62.39 19.93
CA ARG A 1092 51.80 63.77 19.41
C ARG A 1092 52.38 64.88 20.28
N GLY A 1093 53.23 65.74 19.71
CA GLY A 1093 53.78 66.93 20.39
C GLY A 1093 52.74 68.03 20.65
N CYS A 1094 52.91 68.80 21.73
CA CYS A 1094 52.10 70.00 22.01
C CYS A 1094 52.43 71.11 20.99
N GLY A 1095 51.54 71.33 20.02
CA GLY A 1095 51.47 72.59 19.27
C GLY A 1095 50.89 73.70 20.14
N ARG A 1096 51.32 74.94 19.88
CA ARG A 1096 50.85 76.17 20.54
C ARG A 1096 49.34 76.36 20.48
#